data_AF-A0A218YYJ9-F1
#
_entry.id   AF-A0A218YYJ9-F1
#
_cell.length_a   1.000
_cell.length_b   1.000
_cell.length_c   1.000
_cell.angle_alpha   90.00
_cell.angle_beta   90.00
_cell.angle_gamma   90.00
#
_symmetry.space_group_name_H-M   'P 1'
#
loop_
_entity.id
_entity.type
_entity.pdbx_description
1 polymer ?
#
loop_
_entity_poly.entity_id
_entity_poly.type
_entity_poly.pdbx_seq_one_letter_code
_entity_poly.pdbx_strand_id
1 'polypeptide(L)'
;MASTPALSDAALQEIYAFALDLGRRAGQILLDGVEKRCGAESGRGDGRVEEKMNAVDIVTQTDLDVEAFVKGEILGRYPEHKFIGEETYSAGASKDYLVDSSPTWIVDPLDGTVNYTHLFPMFCVSIAFCLNGTPTIGVIYQPMLDTTYSALGGHGAWQDDAHPAKKRRALPYVNSPKQVLGKEAPKGCIFSCEWGKDRRDVEGGNMRRKIGSFMNMAAELGGRGGKGGMVHGVRSLGRDVAAGICILREAGGLITSANPPPHPATDPVGEVRLGSRLYLAVRPAGGGEGETGREAQERVVREVQVEGWCGSIDPEIDLVSASQYPVWILIFTLNLQTRTLASATSRAKKTALPAQHQTCPTNQPSAACPWAYALPFLPRAWAHALQPKLAAAAAAHIPGLEIFFEDLLYLAAALPGGATPSNQLLAAQQIAAHCRALHLHVIAIGPFNNCEGLLAPAARAAKLRELDRWFDIADALGTDIIQIPCTFLTEGVTGDLAAVSRDLREIADRGARRKQPVRFAYENLCWGTFNDTWAKAWDVVRAVDRANFGLCLDTFNIAGREFADPCAPDGKLPNAEAAFEESMARMARTIDPAKIFYIQVVDAERLREPMSESHPFHVEGQRPRMSWSRNCRLFLCEPERGGYLPVLAVLRAICNGRESGGLGYRGWISMELFNRSLLEEREGVPREHAERAMRSWGRICEAMGWEGAVVSQNVAVEREGGPAERVEVSARL
;
A
#
# COMPACT_ATOMS: atom_id res chain seq x y z
N MET A 1 -16.05 43.27 -36.07
CA MET A 1 -15.87 42.29 -34.98
C MET A 1 -15.10 43.01 -33.89
N ALA A 2 -15.55 42.99 -32.63
CA ALA A 2 -14.77 43.53 -31.53
C ALA A 2 -13.64 42.53 -31.21
N SER A 3 -12.40 42.99 -31.14
CA SER A 3 -11.30 42.17 -30.65
C SER A 3 -11.43 41.99 -29.14
N THR A 4 -11.63 40.76 -28.67
CA THR A 4 -11.51 40.44 -27.24
C THR A 4 -10.13 40.92 -26.76
N PRO A 5 -10.05 41.77 -25.71
CA PRO A 5 -8.75 42.25 -25.25
C PRO A 5 -7.92 41.07 -24.77
N ALA A 6 -6.68 40.98 -25.25
CA ALA A 6 -5.76 39.95 -24.80
C ALA A 6 -5.50 40.13 -23.30
N LEU A 7 -5.68 39.07 -22.52
CA LEU A 7 -5.31 39.06 -21.11
C LEU A 7 -3.81 39.32 -20.97
N SER A 8 -3.43 40.19 -20.03
CA SER A 8 -2.03 40.45 -19.74
C SER A 8 -1.39 39.25 -19.07
N ASP A 9 -0.07 39.12 -19.18
CA ASP A 9 0.69 38.04 -18.53
C ASP A 9 0.44 38.01 -17.00
N ALA A 10 0.37 39.18 -16.36
CA ALA A 10 0.03 39.29 -14.94
C ALA A 10 -1.39 38.80 -14.61
N ALA A 11 -2.38 39.03 -15.50
CA ALA A 11 -3.73 38.50 -15.31
C ALA A 11 -3.77 36.97 -15.51
N LEU A 12 -2.99 36.43 -16.46
CA LEU A 12 -2.85 34.99 -16.63
C LEU A 12 -2.13 34.32 -15.44
N GLN A 13 -1.12 34.97 -14.86
CA GLN A 13 -0.48 34.52 -13.62
C GLN A 13 -1.45 34.55 -12.42
N GLU A 14 -2.33 35.56 -12.30
CA GLU A 14 -3.38 35.58 -11.27
C GLU A 14 -4.37 34.41 -11.45
N ILE A 15 -4.87 34.21 -12.67
CA ILE A 15 -5.77 33.10 -13.03
C ILE A 15 -5.10 31.74 -12.76
N TYR A 16 -3.79 31.61 -13.00
CA TYR A 16 -3.00 30.40 -12.71
C TYR A 16 -2.86 30.14 -11.20
N ALA A 17 -2.55 31.17 -10.41
CA ALA A 17 -2.47 31.05 -8.96
C ALA A 17 -3.83 30.69 -8.33
N PHE A 18 -4.92 31.30 -8.83
CA PHE A 18 -6.29 30.97 -8.46
C PHE A 18 -6.64 29.51 -8.84
N ALA A 19 -6.28 29.04 -10.04
CA ALA A 19 -6.53 27.65 -10.44
C ALA A 19 -5.78 26.62 -9.58
N LEU A 20 -4.55 26.93 -9.15
CA LEU A 20 -3.75 26.09 -8.24
C LEU A 20 -4.39 25.98 -6.85
N ASP A 21 -4.85 27.09 -6.29
CA ASP A 21 -5.56 27.13 -5.00
C ASP A 21 -6.92 26.41 -5.09
N LEU A 22 -7.70 26.72 -6.13
CA LEU A 22 -9.04 26.15 -6.34
C LEU A 22 -8.99 24.64 -6.53
N GLY A 23 -8.01 24.13 -7.28
CA GLY A 23 -7.78 22.68 -7.43
C GLY A 23 -7.50 21.98 -6.09
N ARG A 24 -6.77 22.63 -5.18
CA ARG A 24 -6.53 22.09 -3.83
C ARG A 24 -7.77 22.12 -2.96
N ARG A 25 -8.52 23.22 -2.95
CA ARG A 25 -9.76 23.34 -2.15
C ARG A 25 -10.85 22.37 -2.65
N ALA A 26 -10.97 22.19 -3.96
CA ALA A 26 -11.82 21.17 -4.57
C ALA A 26 -11.36 19.75 -4.19
N GLY A 27 -10.04 19.49 -4.23
CA GLY A 27 -9.46 18.21 -3.80
C GLY A 27 -9.70 17.90 -2.32
N GLN A 28 -9.77 18.92 -1.44
CA GLN A 28 -10.15 18.71 -0.05
C GLN A 28 -11.60 18.22 0.08
N ILE A 29 -12.55 18.77 -0.69
CA ILE A 29 -13.95 18.29 -0.67
C ILE A 29 -14.03 16.81 -1.13
N LEU A 30 -13.20 16.39 -2.09
CA LEU A 30 -13.06 14.97 -2.44
C LEU A 30 -12.53 14.12 -1.28
N LEU A 31 -11.56 14.61 -0.51
CA LEU A 31 -11.07 13.94 0.71
C LEU A 31 -12.14 13.88 1.80
N ASP A 32 -12.88 14.97 2.04
CA ASP A 32 -14.01 14.98 2.98
C ASP A 32 -15.07 13.93 2.57
N GLY A 33 -15.31 13.76 1.26
CA GLY A 33 -16.16 12.70 0.72
C GLY A 33 -15.60 11.29 0.94
N VAL A 34 -14.28 11.10 0.90
CA VAL A 34 -13.62 9.85 1.29
C VAL A 34 -13.80 9.60 2.79
N GLU A 35 -13.55 10.59 3.64
CA GLU A 35 -13.70 10.46 5.09
C GLU A 35 -15.14 10.11 5.49
N LYS A 36 -16.15 10.76 4.90
CA LYS A 36 -17.57 10.41 5.07
C LYS A 36 -17.85 8.95 4.71
N ARG A 37 -17.22 8.43 3.65
CA ARG A 37 -17.39 7.03 3.18
C ARG A 37 -16.61 6.01 4.03
N CYS A 38 -15.51 6.43 4.68
CA CYS A 38 -14.80 5.64 5.68
C CYS A 38 -15.49 5.63 7.06
N GLY A 39 -16.14 6.74 7.46
CA GLY A 39 -16.70 6.93 8.81
C GLY A 39 -18.12 6.37 9.06
N ALA A 40 -18.69 5.64 8.09
CA ALA A 40 -20.13 5.36 8.00
C ALA A 40 -20.72 4.39 9.06
N GLU A 41 -19.92 3.81 9.97
CA GLU A 41 -20.41 3.00 11.10
C GLU A 41 -20.75 3.82 12.37
N SER A 42 -20.37 5.10 12.42
CA SER A 42 -20.68 6.00 13.56
C SER A 42 -22.17 6.34 13.72
N GLY A 43 -23.01 6.04 12.73
CA GLY A 43 -24.41 6.47 12.65
C GLY A 43 -25.46 5.39 12.97
N ARG A 44 -25.59 4.99 14.25
CA ARG A 44 -26.74 4.25 14.79
C ARG A 44 -27.15 4.82 16.16
N GLY A 45 -27.76 6.01 16.17
CA GLY A 45 -27.95 6.77 17.41
C GLY A 45 -29.12 7.76 17.51
N ASP A 46 -29.90 8.03 16.46
CA ASP A 46 -31.23 8.67 16.64
C ASP A 46 -32.20 8.34 15.49
N GLY A 47 -33.50 8.49 15.74
CA GLY A 47 -34.61 7.94 14.98
C GLY A 47 -35.14 8.80 13.83
N ARG A 48 -34.33 9.06 12.80
CA ARG A 48 -34.83 9.46 11.47
C ARG A 48 -34.27 8.57 10.36
N VAL A 49 -35.18 7.89 9.66
CA VAL A 49 -34.86 7.15 8.44
C VAL A 49 -34.98 8.11 7.26
N GLU A 50 -33.94 8.91 7.07
CA GLU A 50 -33.63 9.42 5.73
C GLU A 50 -32.98 8.27 4.94
N GLU A 51 -33.32 8.14 3.67
CA GLU A 51 -32.90 6.98 2.87
C GLU A 51 -31.37 6.94 2.76
N LYS A 52 -30.75 5.84 3.19
CA LYS A 52 -29.30 5.68 3.09
C LYS A 52 -28.88 5.59 1.63
N MET A 53 -28.46 6.73 1.09
CA MET A 53 -27.72 6.85 -0.17
C MET A 53 -26.66 5.75 -0.26
N ASN A 54 -26.70 5.00 -1.36
CA ASN A 54 -25.77 3.90 -1.60
C ASN A 54 -24.41 4.42 -2.07
N ALA A 55 -23.43 3.53 -2.20
CA ALA A 55 -22.06 3.92 -2.54
C ALA A 55 -21.91 4.64 -3.90
N VAL A 56 -22.86 4.47 -4.83
CA VAL A 56 -22.92 5.25 -6.09
C VAL A 56 -23.51 6.63 -5.83
N ASP A 57 -24.62 6.72 -5.08
CA ASP A 57 -25.31 7.98 -4.79
C ASP A 57 -24.39 8.98 -4.06
N ILE A 58 -23.59 8.51 -3.10
CA ILE A 58 -22.62 9.36 -2.37
C ILE A 58 -21.51 9.87 -3.30
N VAL A 59 -21.07 9.05 -4.26
CA VAL A 59 -20.07 9.46 -5.25
C VAL A 59 -20.64 10.55 -6.15
N THR A 60 -21.83 10.33 -6.74
CA THR A 60 -22.52 11.33 -7.56
C THR A 60 -22.84 12.62 -6.79
N GLN A 61 -23.20 12.55 -5.50
CA GLN A 61 -23.39 13.75 -4.69
C GLN A 61 -22.08 14.51 -4.49
N THR A 62 -20.97 13.82 -4.22
CA THR A 62 -19.65 14.47 -4.04
C THR A 62 -19.16 15.10 -5.36
N ASP A 63 -19.41 14.44 -6.48
CA ASP A 63 -19.17 14.95 -7.85
C ASP A 63 -19.86 16.31 -8.07
N LEU A 64 -21.16 16.36 -7.79
CA LEU A 64 -22.01 17.55 -7.91
C LEU A 64 -21.64 18.64 -6.91
N ASP A 65 -21.28 18.28 -5.68
CA ASP A 65 -20.84 19.22 -4.63
C ASP A 65 -19.54 19.94 -5.06
N VAL A 66 -18.57 19.20 -5.62
CA VAL A 66 -17.32 19.78 -6.13
C VAL A 66 -17.55 20.62 -7.37
N GLU A 67 -18.37 20.17 -8.33
CA GLU A 67 -18.67 20.97 -9.52
C GLU A 67 -19.36 22.29 -9.13
N ALA A 68 -20.34 22.25 -8.23
CA ALA A 68 -21.05 23.42 -7.73
C ALA A 68 -20.11 24.40 -7.00
N PHE A 69 -19.19 23.90 -6.17
CA PHE A 69 -18.16 24.70 -5.51
C PHE A 69 -17.22 25.37 -6.52
N VAL A 70 -16.59 24.60 -7.42
CA VAL A 70 -15.61 25.11 -8.39
C VAL A 70 -16.25 26.13 -9.34
N LYS A 71 -17.49 25.88 -9.78
CA LYS A 71 -18.30 26.79 -10.60
C LYS A 71 -18.67 28.07 -9.85
N GLY A 72 -19.02 27.96 -8.57
CA GLY A 72 -19.34 29.12 -7.71
C GLY A 72 -18.15 30.04 -7.50
N GLU A 73 -16.98 29.47 -7.20
CA GLU A 73 -15.71 30.21 -7.06
C GLU A 73 -15.31 30.90 -8.36
N ILE A 74 -15.35 30.16 -9.49
CA ILE A 74 -15.02 30.68 -10.82
C ILE A 74 -15.93 31.85 -11.22
N LEU A 75 -17.25 31.69 -11.13
CA LEU A 75 -18.20 32.71 -11.57
C LEU A 75 -18.32 33.86 -10.56
N GLY A 76 -18.00 33.62 -9.28
CA GLY A 76 -17.87 34.67 -8.27
C GLY A 76 -16.64 35.56 -8.51
N ARG A 77 -15.49 34.98 -8.89
CA ARG A 77 -14.25 35.73 -9.17
C ARG A 77 -14.20 36.31 -10.59
N TYR A 78 -14.82 35.64 -11.56
CA TYR A 78 -14.80 36.00 -12.99
C TYR A 78 -16.21 35.84 -13.65
N PRO A 79 -17.18 36.73 -13.38
CA PRO A 79 -18.57 36.56 -13.83
C PRO A 79 -18.78 36.45 -15.36
N GLU A 80 -17.89 37.07 -16.15
CA GLU A 80 -17.95 37.08 -17.62
C GLU A 80 -17.29 35.84 -18.27
N HIS A 81 -16.70 34.92 -17.48
CA HIS A 81 -16.07 33.71 -18.00
C HIS A 81 -17.10 32.58 -18.14
N LYS A 82 -16.98 31.77 -19.20
CA LYS A 82 -17.80 30.57 -19.38
C LYS A 82 -17.29 29.43 -18.50
N PHE A 83 -18.17 28.50 -18.15
CA PHE A 83 -17.86 27.30 -17.38
C PHE A 83 -18.45 26.07 -18.08
N ILE A 84 -17.63 25.02 -18.25
CA ILE A 84 -18.01 23.70 -18.75
C ILE A 84 -17.58 22.68 -17.70
N GLY A 85 -18.55 21.96 -17.13
CA GLY A 85 -18.33 20.86 -16.19
C GLY A 85 -18.90 19.55 -16.70
N GLU A 86 -18.30 18.42 -16.30
CA GLU A 86 -18.68 17.06 -16.72
C GLU A 86 -20.16 16.73 -16.42
N GLU A 87 -20.64 17.06 -15.23
CA GLU A 87 -21.94 16.60 -14.75
C GLU A 87 -23.05 17.62 -15.04
N THR A 88 -22.81 18.94 -14.98
CA THR A 88 -23.76 19.95 -15.51
C THR A 88 -24.08 19.66 -16.98
N TYR A 89 -23.08 19.32 -17.81
CA TYR A 89 -23.32 19.13 -19.24
C TYR A 89 -24.06 17.83 -19.56
N SER A 90 -23.85 16.78 -18.74
CA SER A 90 -24.52 15.48 -18.90
C SER A 90 -26.06 15.55 -18.80
N ALA A 91 -26.61 16.67 -18.31
CA ALA A 91 -28.05 16.92 -18.15
C ALA A 91 -28.81 17.42 -19.41
N GLY A 92 -28.11 17.80 -20.50
CA GLY A 92 -28.72 17.93 -21.84
C GLY A 92 -28.57 19.28 -22.54
N ALA A 93 -27.58 19.38 -23.44
CA ALA A 93 -27.42 20.46 -24.41
C ALA A 93 -27.08 19.92 -25.82
N SER A 94 -26.93 20.81 -26.81
CA SER A 94 -26.84 20.48 -28.24
C SER A 94 -25.46 20.02 -28.72
N LYS A 95 -25.37 19.53 -29.97
CA LYS A 95 -24.15 18.89 -30.53
C LYS A 95 -23.06 19.89 -30.99
N ASP A 96 -23.04 21.09 -30.45
CA ASP A 96 -22.25 22.22 -30.96
C ASP A 96 -20.89 22.37 -30.27
N TYR A 97 -19.94 23.06 -30.94
CA TYR A 97 -18.58 23.27 -30.42
C TYR A 97 -18.60 24.35 -29.33
N LEU A 98 -18.48 23.93 -28.06
CA LEU A 98 -18.76 24.77 -26.89
C LEU A 98 -17.72 25.85 -26.59
N VAL A 99 -16.48 25.67 -27.02
CA VAL A 99 -15.34 26.53 -26.66
C VAL A 99 -15.05 27.50 -27.81
N ASP A 100 -15.60 28.70 -27.74
CA ASP A 100 -15.35 29.76 -28.73
C ASP A 100 -14.20 30.69 -28.29
N SER A 101 -14.24 31.96 -28.71
CA SER A 101 -13.24 32.96 -28.32
C SER A 101 -13.40 33.51 -26.90
N SER A 102 -14.46 33.16 -26.17
CA SER A 102 -14.63 33.61 -24.78
C SER A 102 -13.65 32.91 -23.83
N PRO A 103 -13.15 33.62 -22.80
CA PRO A 103 -12.53 33.00 -21.62
C PRO A 103 -13.42 31.86 -21.07
N THR A 104 -12.95 30.63 -21.11
CA THR A 104 -13.75 29.43 -20.82
C THR A 104 -13.00 28.48 -19.90
N TRP A 105 -13.57 28.19 -18.75
CA TRP A 105 -13.11 27.15 -17.83
C TRP A 105 -13.70 25.80 -18.24
N ILE A 106 -12.86 24.77 -18.24
CA ILE A 106 -13.26 23.36 -18.43
C ILE A 106 -12.79 22.61 -17.19
N VAL A 107 -13.71 21.92 -16.53
CA VAL A 107 -13.46 21.25 -15.25
C VAL A 107 -14.01 19.84 -15.26
N ASP A 108 -13.15 18.88 -14.92
CA ASP A 108 -13.57 17.58 -14.41
C ASP A 108 -13.42 17.62 -12.87
N PRO A 109 -14.55 17.65 -12.12
CA PRO A 109 -14.53 17.74 -10.67
C PRO A 109 -14.03 16.46 -10.00
N LEU A 110 -14.07 15.30 -10.67
CA LEU A 110 -13.71 14.00 -10.12
C LEU A 110 -13.23 13.01 -11.19
N ASP A 111 -12.11 13.34 -11.83
CA ASP A 111 -11.49 12.43 -12.78
C ASP A 111 -11.02 11.16 -12.06
N GLY A 112 -11.31 10.00 -12.64
CA GLY A 112 -11.13 8.71 -12.01
C GLY A 112 -12.25 8.35 -11.03
N THR A 113 -13.49 8.75 -11.30
CA THR A 113 -14.71 8.43 -10.52
C THR A 113 -14.81 6.96 -10.07
N VAL A 114 -14.32 6.01 -10.87
CA VAL A 114 -14.26 4.58 -10.52
C VAL A 114 -13.20 4.29 -9.45
N ASN A 115 -12.02 4.91 -9.56
CA ASN A 115 -10.96 4.80 -8.55
C ASN A 115 -11.44 5.42 -7.24
N TYR A 116 -12.08 6.59 -7.30
CA TYR A 116 -12.77 7.19 -6.17
C TYR A 116 -13.86 6.28 -5.56
N THR A 117 -14.69 5.66 -6.41
CA THR A 117 -15.71 4.68 -5.96
C THR A 117 -15.09 3.53 -5.16
N HIS A 118 -13.89 3.08 -5.51
CA HIS A 118 -13.16 2.02 -4.81
C HIS A 118 -12.12 2.51 -3.78
N LEU A 119 -12.08 3.82 -3.48
CA LEU A 119 -11.08 4.47 -2.61
C LEU A 119 -9.61 4.22 -3.04
N PHE A 120 -9.39 3.90 -4.31
CA PHE A 120 -8.07 3.74 -4.91
C PHE A 120 -7.48 5.13 -5.23
N PRO A 121 -6.23 5.45 -4.83
CA PRO A 121 -5.73 6.83 -4.75
C PRO A 121 -5.46 7.55 -6.09
N MET A 122 -5.87 6.97 -7.22
CA MET A 122 -5.66 7.49 -8.57
C MET A 122 -6.89 8.25 -9.08
N PHE A 123 -7.28 9.32 -8.38
CA PHE A 123 -8.30 10.27 -8.82
C PHE A 123 -7.79 11.71 -8.66
N CYS A 124 -8.37 12.67 -9.39
CA CYS A 124 -7.98 14.07 -9.36
C CYS A 124 -9.11 15.04 -9.68
N VAL A 125 -8.91 16.31 -9.30
CA VAL A 125 -9.62 17.43 -9.91
C VAL A 125 -8.80 17.91 -11.11
N SER A 126 -9.43 18.01 -12.29
CA SER A 126 -8.82 18.62 -13.48
C SER A 126 -9.46 19.98 -13.74
N ILE A 127 -8.63 21.03 -13.86
CA ILE A 127 -9.06 22.40 -14.17
C ILE A 127 -8.22 22.91 -15.34
N ALA A 128 -8.88 23.32 -16.40
CA ALA A 128 -8.27 24.02 -17.52
C ALA A 128 -8.94 25.38 -17.72
N PHE A 129 -8.14 26.38 -18.07
CA PHE A 129 -8.63 27.66 -18.56
C PHE A 129 -8.21 27.87 -20.01
N CYS A 130 -9.21 28.03 -20.86
CA CYS A 130 -9.06 28.22 -22.29
C CYS A 130 -9.29 29.69 -22.66
N LEU A 131 -8.35 30.24 -23.43
CA LEU A 131 -8.45 31.56 -24.05
C LEU A 131 -8.40 31.38 -25.56
N ASN A 132 -9.30 32.02 -26.30
CA ASN A 132 -9.37 31.89 -27.77
C ASN A 132 -9.40 30.42 -28.25
N GLY A 133 -10.25 29.58 -27.66
CA GLY A 133 -10.35 28.14 -27.98
C GLY A 133 -9.15 27.27 -27.53
N THR A 134 -8.13 27.84 -26.89
CA THR A 134 -6.85 27.17 -26.60
C THR A 134 -6.61 27.01 -25.09
N PRO A 135 -6.35 25.80 -24.57
CA PRO A 135 -5.93 25.60 -23.18
C PRO A 135 -4.64 26.36 -22.88
N THR A 136 -4.76 27.42 -22.09
CA THR A 136 -3.68 28.35 -21.74
C THR A 136 -3.17 28.10 -20.33
N ILE A 137 -4.01 27.53 -19.45
CA ILE A 137 -3.63 27.01 -18.13
C ILE A 137 -4.21 25.60 -18.00
N GLY A 138 -3.44 24.71 -17.35
CA GLY A 138 -3.91 23.42 -16.87
C GLY A 138 -3.43 23.16 -15.46
N VAL A 139 -4.29 22.60 -14.61
CA VAL A 139 -4.01 22.14 -13.25
C VAL A 139 -4.70 20.79 -13.06
N ILE A 140 -3.94 19.79 -12.64
CA ILE A 140 -4.44 18.47 -12.24
C ILE A 140 -3.95 18.23 -10.81
N TYR A 141 -4.86 18.20 -9.84
CA TYR A 141 -4.52 17.93 -8.43
C TYR A 141 -5.02 16.54 -8.02
N GLN A 142 -4.09 15.67 -7.64
CA GLN A 142 -4.35 14.32 -7.12
C GLN A 142 -4.33 14.38 -5.58
N PRO A 143 -5.47 14.58 -4.89
CA PRO A 143 -5.49 14.89 -3.46
C PRO A 143 -4.95 13.75 -2.58
N MET A 144 -5.21 12.49 -2.94
CA MET A 144 -4.70 11.30 -2.24
C MET A 144 -3.17 11.16 -2.27
N LEU A 145 -2.53 11.70 -3.32
CA LEU A 145 -1.07 11.77 -3.44
C LEU A 145 -0.54 13.17 -3.08
N ASP A 146 -1.45 14.10 -2.76
CA ASP A 146 -1.22 15.52 -2.55
C ASP A 146 -0.31 16.12 -3.65
N THR A 147 -0.44 15.61 -4.89
CA THR A 147 0.46 15.92 -6.01
C THR A 147 -0.25 16.83 -7.00
N THR A 148 0.39 17.94 -7.35
CA THR A 148 -0.13 18.88 -8.35
C THR A 148 0.69 18.77 -9.64
N TYR A 149 0.05 18.61 -10.79
CA TYR A 149 0.66 18.82 -12.11
C TYR A 149 0.04 20.05 -12.75
N SER A 150 0.85 21.01 -13.18
CA SER A 150 0.32 22.29 -13.64
C SER A 150 1.16 22.95 -14.73
N ALA A 151 0.54 23.85 -15.49
CA ALA A 151 1.20 24.66 -16.51
C ALA A 151 0.44 25.96 -16.80
N LEU A 152 1.20 26.96 -17.27
CA LEU A 152 0.71 28.24 -17.79
C LEU A 152 1.47 28.52 -19.10
N GLY A 153 0.74 28.91 -20.15
CA GLY A 153 1.27 29.16 -21.49
C GLY A 153 2.46 30.11 -21.52
N GLY A 154 3.61 29.65 -21.99
CA GLY A 154 4.88 30.39 -22.00
C GLY A 154 5.71 30.35 -20.70
N HIS A 155 5.19 29.75 -19.64
CA HIS A 155 5.82 29.66 -18.31
C HIS A 155 6.27 28.25 -17.92
N GLY A 156 6.10 27.27 -18.80
CA GLY A 156 6.51 25.88 -18.60
C GLY A 156 5.55 25.07 -17.73
N ALA A 157 5.82 23.76 -17.69
CA ALA A 157 5.05 22.79 -16.92
C ALA A 157 5.79 22.30 -15.67
N TRP A 158 5.05 22.05 -14.60
CA TRP A 158 5.57 21.89 -13.24
C TRP A 158 4.86 20.76 -12.47
N GLN A 159 5.61 20.12 -11.56
CA GLN A 159 5.06 19.32 -10.46
C GLN A 159 5.17 20.12 -9.16
N ASP A 160 4.11 20.05 -8.34
CA ASP A 160 3.98 20.65 -7.00
C ASP A 160 4.27 22.16 -6.98
N ASP A 161 3.73 22.87 -7.96
CA ASP A 161 3.82 24.31 -8.04
C ASP A 161 3.06 24.99 -6.88
N ALA A 162 3.61 26.09 -6.36
CA ALA A 162 3.13 26.81 -5.18
C ALA A 162 2.80 25.91 -3.95
N HIS A 163 3.43 24.73 -3.80
CA HIS A 163 3.17 23.82 -2.69
C HIS A 163 4.01 24.21 -1.45
N PRO A 164 3.41 24.44 -0.27
CA PRO A 164 4.16 24.93 0.90
C PRO A 164 5.20 23.97 1.49
N ALA A 165 5.18 22.68 1.14
CA ALA A 165 6.04 21.65 1.74
C ALA A 165 6.81 20.78 0.73
N LYS A 166 6.52 20.91 -0.58
CA LYS A 166 7.17 20.09 -1.63
C LYS A 166 7.99 20.97 -2.56
N LYS A 167 9.13 20.44 -3.01
CA LYS A 167 10.01 21.13 -3.95
C LYS A 167 9.40 21.10 -5.36
N ARG A 168 8.94 22.25 -5.85
CA ARG A 168 8.58 22.52 -7.25
C ARG A 168 9.58 21.87 -8.21
N ARG A 169 9.10 21.09 -9.19
CA ARG A 169 9.95 20.41 -10.20
C ARG A 169 9.50 20.80 -11.61
N ALA A 170 10.44 21.07 -12.51
CA ALA A 170 10.11 21.28 -13.92
C ALA A 170 9.76 19.96 -14.62
N LEU A 171 8.86 20.01 -15.60
CA LEU A 171 8.50 18.90 -16.47
C LEU A 171 9.06 19.11 -17.88
N PRO A 172 9.51 18.03 -18.58
CA PRO A 172 9.64 16.67 -18.08
C PRO A 172 10.80 16.55 -17.09
N TYR A 173 10.76 15.55 -16.19
CA TYR A 173 11.84 15.33 -15.20
C TYR A 173 13.23 15.14 -15.83
N VAL A 174 13.29 14.61 -17.06
CA VAL A 174 14.51 14.52 -17.88
C VAL A 174 14.49 15.68 -18.88
N ASN A 175 14.90 16.86 -18.44
CA ASN A 175 14.84 18.10 -19.22
C ASN A 175 16.14 18.45 -19.97
N SER A 176 17.30 17.93 -19.57
CA SER A 176 18.58 18.17 -20.24
C SER A 176 19.57 17.00 -20.09
N PRO A 177 20.10 16.44 -21.19
CA PRO A 177 19.60 16.60 -22.56
C PRO A 177 18.20 16.00 -22.69
N LYS A 178 17.28 16.67 -23.43
CA LYS A 178 16.01 16.03 -23.82
C LYS A 178 16.32 14.84 -24.72
N GLN A 179 15.67 13.70 -24.48
CA GLN A 179 15.93 12.47 -25.22
C GLN A 179 15.47 12.60 -26.69
N VAL A 180 16.28 12.14 -27.64
CA VAL A 180 15.93 12.05 -29.07
C VAL A 180 14.78 11.04 -29.27
N LEU A 181 14.07 11.11 -30.39
CA LEU A 181 13.14 10.08 -30.86
C LEU A 181 13.83 9.30 -31.99
N GLY A 182 14.08 8.01 -31.81
CA GLY A 182 14.72 7.17 -32.83
C GLY A 182 13.90 7.04 -34.13
N LYS A 183 14.52 6.46 -35.16
CA LYS A 183 13.83 6.14 -36.43
C LYS A 183 12.77 5.03 -36.28
N GLU A 184 12.89 4.19 -35.26
CA GLU A 184 11.90 3.17 -34.93
C GLU A 184 10.97 3.59 -33.76
N ALA A 185 10.98 4.85 -33.35
CA ALA A 185 10.34 5.29 -32.12
C ALA A 185 8.85 4.92 -31.96
N PRO A 186 8.01 4.86 -33.02
CA PRO A 186 6.62 4.45 -32.87
C PRO A 186 6.41 2.95 -32.59
N LYS A 187 7.43 2.09 -32.73
CA LYS A 187 7.32 0.68 -32.28
C LYS A 187 7.04 0.57 -30.78
N GLY A 188 7.45 1.59 -30.02
CA GLY A 188 7.44 1.60 -28.57
C GLY A 188 6.19 2.16 -27.90
N CYS A 189 5.11 2.45 -28.64
CA CYS A 189 3.97 3.17 -28.10
C CYS A 189 3.30 2.42 -26.93
N ILE A 190 2.70 3.20 -26.03
CA ILE A 190 1.77 2.70 -25.01
C ILE A 190 0.34 3.00 -25.46
N PHE A 191 -0.51 1.99 -25.46
CA PHE A 191 -1.96 2.14 -25.61
C PHE A 191 -2.59 2.31 -24.22
N SER A 192 -3.81 2.85 -24.17
CA SER A 192 -4.64 2.91 -22.97
C SER A 192 -6.08 2.69 -23.37
N CYS A 193 -7.03 2.79 -22.45
CA CYS A 193 -8.43 3.08 -22.76
C CYS A 193 -9.19 3.42 -21.47
N GLU A 194 -9.88 4.57 -21.42
CA GLU A 194 -11.11 4.65 -20.61
C GLU A 194 -12.05 3.57 -21.18
N TRP A 195 -12.70 2.76 -20.34
CA TRP A 195 -13.52 1.62 -20.81
C TRP A 195 -14.96 2.03 -21.14
N GLY A 196 -15.56 2.86 -20.29
CA GLY A 196 -16.91 3.39 -20.41
C GLY A 196 -17.83 2.89 -19.31
N LYS A 197 -18.93 3.65 -19.13
CA LYS A 197 -20.13 3.21 -18.41
C LYS A 197 -20.90 2.11 -19.19
N ASP A 198 -20.56 1.85 -20.47
CA ASP A 198 -21.02 0.69 -21.26
C ASP A 198 -19.88 -0.32 -21.51
N ARG A 199 -20.06 -1.55 -21.02
CA ARG A 199 -19.08 -2.63 -21.04
C ARG A 199 -19.63 -3.93 -21.64
N ARG A 200 -20.68 -3.82 -22.46
CA ARG A 200 -21.33 -4.99 -23.08
C ARG A 200 -20.44 -5.58 -24.17
N ASP A 201 -20.16 -6.88 -24.12
CA ASP A 201 -19.54 -7.61 -25.23
C ASP A 201 -20.58 -7.88 -26.32
N VAL A 202 -20.80 -6.88 -27.16
CA VAL A 202 -21.65 -6.95 -28.35
C VAL A 202 -20.85 -6.55 -29.58
N GLU A 203 -21.24 -7.06 -30.74
CA GLU A 203 -20.68 -6.65 -32.01
C GLU A 203 -20.96 -5.16 -32.28
N GLY A 204 -19.93 -4.41 -32.68
CA GLY A 204 -19.96 -2.94 -32.72
C GLY A 204 -19.91 -2.25 -31.33
N GLY A 205 -19.84 -2.97 -30.23
CA GLY A 205 -19.77 -2.40 -28.87
C GLY A 205 -18.40 -1.83 -28.50
N ASN A 206 -18.38 -0.86 -27.59
CA ASN A 206 -17.15 -0.12 -27.20
C ASN A 206 -16.06 -1.02 -26.64
N MET A 207 -16.42 -2.08 -25.92
CA MET A 207 -15.46 -3.10 -25.47
C MET A 207 -14.76 -3.78 -26.64
N ARG A 208 -15.49 -4.25 -27.67
CA ARG A 208 -14.90 -4.89 -28.86
C ARG A 208 -14.08 -3.91 -29.70
N ARG A 209 -14.50 -2.65 -29.82
CA ARG A 209 -13.75 -1.59 -30.52
C ARG A 209 -12.38 -1.31 -29.86
N LYS A 210 -12.37 -1.16 -28.53
CA LYS A 210 -11.17 -0.89 -27.71
C LYS A 210 -10.20 -2.09 -27.74
N ILE A 211 -10.70 -3.29 -27.53
CA ILE A 211 -9.92 -4.54 -27.65
C ILE A 211 -9.42 -4.75 -29.08
N GLY A 212 -10.25 -4.53 -30.10
CA GLY A 212 -9.87 -4.69 -31.50
C GLY A 212 -8.74 -3.75 -31.92
N SER A 213 -8.78 -2.49 -31.45
CA SER A 213 -7.72 -1.50 -31.71
C SER A 213 -6.40 -1.90 -31.05
N PHE A 214 -6.42 -2.33 -29.78
CA PHE A 214 -5.25 -2.89 -29.10
C PHE A 214 -4.69 -4.12 -29.85
N MET A 215 -5.53 -5.11 -30.14
CA MET A 215 -5.15 -6.36 -30.81
C MET A 215 -4.71 -6.19 -32.27
N ASN A 216 -4.96 -5.04 -32.89
CA ASN A 216 -4.37 -4.67 -34.16
C ASN A 216 -2.91 -4.21 -33.95
N MET A 217 -2.69 -3.18 -33.13
CA MET A 217 -1.38 -2.55 -32.92
C MET A 217 -0.38 -3.41 -32.14
N ALA A 218 -0.85 -4.28 -31.26
CA ALA A 218 -0.05 -5.16 -30.41
C ALA A 218 0.21 -6.57 -31.01
N ALA A 219 -0.19 -6.83 -32.26
CA ALA A 219 0.21 -8.04 -32.97
C ALA A 219 1.71 -8.02 -33.32
N GLU A 220 2.28 -9.14 -33.79
CA GLU A 220 3.68 -9.18 -34.27
C GLU A 220 3.96 -8.18 -35.40
N LEU A 221 5.23 -7.81 -35.58
CA LEU A 221 5.71 -7.03 -36.72
C LEU A 221 5.33 -7.71 -38.05
N GLY A 222 4.57 -7.02 -38.90
CA GLY A 222 4.01 -7.56 -40.14
C GLY A 222 2.66 -8.28 -39.99
N GLY A 223 2.25 -8.60 -38.76
CA GLY A 223 0.93 -9.14 -38.43
C GLY A 223 -0.21 -8.18 -38.79
N ARG A 224 -1.45 -8.69 -38.78
CA ARG A 224 -2.68 -7.91 -39.06
C ARG A 224 -2.67 -7.17 -40.42
N GLY A 225 -1.88 -7.65 -41.39
CA GLY A 225 -1.69 -6.99 -42.69
C GLY A 225 -0.71 -5.81 -42.63
N GLY A 226 0.41 -5.97 -41.91
CA GLY A 226 1.42 -4.91 -41.73
C GLY A 226 1.16 -3.94 -40.58
N LYS A 227 0.11 -4.15 -39.76
CA LYS A 227 -0.36 -3.21 -38.72
C LYS A 227 -0.05 -3.61 -37.28
N GLY A 228 0.79 -4.64 -37.07
CA GLY A 228 1.28 -5.05 -35.76
C GLY A 228 2.73 -4.62 -35.49
N GLY A 229 3.08 -4.50 -34.21
CA GLY A 229 4.43 -4.21 -33.73
C GLY A 229 4.64 -2.79 -33.20
N MET A 230 3.57 -2.09 -32.82
CA MET A 230 3.61 -0.69 -32.38
C MET A 230 3.31 -0.48 -30.90
N VAL A 231 2.67 -1.45 -30.22
CA VAL A 231 2.18 -1.28 -28.85
C VAL A 231 2.74 -2.33 -27.90
N HIS A 232 3.49 -1.89 -26.89
CA HIS A 232 4.08 -2.77 -25.86
C HIS A 232 3.23 -2.92 -24.60
N GLY A 233 2.07 -2.26 -24.50
CA GLY A 233 1.18 -2.43 -23.36
C GLY A 233 -0.10 -1.60 -23.41
N VAL A 234 -1.05 -1.96 -22.55
CA VAL A 234 -2.30 -1.25 -22.33
C VAL A 234 -2.36 -0.65 -20.91
N ARG A 235 -3.04 0.49 -20.80
CA ARG A 235 -3.41 1.19 -19.57
C ARG A 235 -4.92 1.46 -19.56
N SER A 236 -5.45 1.96 -18.44
CA SER A 236 -6.87 2.33 -18.30
C SER A 236 -6.96 3.46 -17.29
N LEU A 237 -7.26 4.68 -17.77
CA LEU A 237 -7.18 5.91 -16.99
C LEU A 237 -8.38 6.84 -17.29
N GLY A 238 -8.30 8.09 -16.83
CA GLY A 238 -9.40 9.06 -16.65
C GLY A 238 -10.16 9.54 -17.89
N ARG A 239 -10.90 10.65 -17.76
CA ARG A 239 -11.83 11.20 -18.76
C ARG A 239 -11.44 12.54 -19.39
N ASP A 240 -10.72 13.43 -18.69
CA ASP A 240 -10.36 14.77 -19.22
C ASP A 240 -8.96 14.88 -19.85
N VAL A 241 -8.83 15.82 -20.79
CA VAL A 241 -7.59 16.22 -21.47
C VAL A 241 -7.31 17.71 -21.45
N ALA A 242 -8.26 18.57 -21.09
CA ALA A 242 -8.12 20.02 -21.29
C ALA A 242 -6.90 20.57 -20.53
N ALA A 243 -6.68 20.13 -19.29
CA ALA A 243 -5.50 20.49 -18.51
C ALA A 243 -4.22 19.81 -19.05
N GLY A 244 -4.32 18.52 -19.42
CA GLY A 244 -3.21 17.72 -19.95
C GLY A 244 -2.63 18.26 -21.26
N ILE A 245 -3.47 18.85 -22.13
CA ILE A 245 -3.06 19.53 -23.38
C ILE A 245 -2.10 20.67 -23.07
N CYS A 246 -2.42 21.52 -22.08
CA CYS A 246 -1.57 22.64 -21.67
C CYS A 246 -0.26 22.11 -21.05
N ILE A 247 -0.35 21.18 -20.10
CA ILE A 247 0.80 20.59 -19.40
C ILE A 247 1.80 19.92 -20.36
N LEU A 248 1.32 19.20 -21.37
CA LEU A 248 2.19 18.57 -22.36
C LEU A 248 2.82 19.60 -23.31
N ARG A 249 2.06 20.59 -23.79
CA ARG A 249 2.57 21.67 -24.65
C ARG A 249 3.71 22.42 -23.96
N GLU A 250 3.50 22.82 -22.70
CA GLU A 250 4.49 23.58 -21.91
C GLU A 250 5.70 22.75 -21.43
N ALA A 251 5.60 21.42 -21.37
CA ALA A 251 6.77 20.54 -21.25
C ALA A 251 7.63 20.51 -22.55
N GLY A 252 7.08 21.00 -23.67
CA GLY A 252 7.65 20.95 -25.02
C GLY A 252 7.23 19.74 -25.83
N GLY A 253 6.07 19.14 -25.53
CA GLY A 253 5.46 18.05 -26.30
C GLY A 253 4.62 18.55 -27.49
N LEU A 254 4.27 17.62 -28.38
CA LEU A 254 3.31 17.83 -29.47
C LEU A 254 2.00 17.12 -29.10
N ILE A 255 0.86 17.75 -29.39
CA ILE A 255 -0.45 17.08 -29.38
C ILE A 255 -1.29 17.58 -30.57
N THR A 256 -1.95 16.65 -31.24
CA THR A 256 -2.74 16.82 -32.48
C THR A 256 -3.89 15.81 -32.52
N SER A 257 -4.73 15.78 -33.56
CA SER A 257 -5.71 14.69 -33.73
C SER A 257 -5.03 13.40 -34.23
N ALA A 258 -5.48 12.23 -33.78
CA ALA A 258 -5.02 10.96 -34.35
C ALA A 258 -5.62 10.69 -35.74
N ASN A 259 -6.72 11.37 -36.09
CA ASN A 259 -7.30 11.24 -37.43
C ASN A 259 -6.32 11.80 -38.48
N PRO A 260 -5.98 11.02 -39.52
CA PRO A 260 -5.17 11.54 -40.62
C PRO A 260 -5.86 12.72 -41.32
N PRO A 261 -5.14 13.79 -41.70
CA PRO A 261 -5.64 14.79 -42.64
C PRO A 261 -5.75 14.17 -44.06
N PRO A 262 -6.30 14.89 -45.07
CA PRO A 262 -6.49 14.34 -46.42
C PRO A 262 -5.22 13.78 -47.08
N HIS A 263 -4.04 14.37 -46.81
CA HIS A 263 -2.75 13.95 -47.35
C HIS A 263 -1.67 13.89 -46.24
N PRO A 264 -1.65 12.86 -45.37
CA PRO A 264 -0.83 12.85 -44.14
C PRO A 264 0.69 12.93 -44.33
N ALA A 265 1.19 12.64 -45.54
CA ALA A 265 2.61 12.76 -45.86
C ALA A 265 3.05 14.21 -46.14
N THR A 266 2.12 15.10 -46.49
CA THR A 266 2.41 16.45 -47.00
C THR A 266 1.67 17.56 -46.24
N ASP A 267 0.51 17.27 -45.66
CA ASP A 267 -0.27 18.24 -44.90
C ASP A 267 0.46 18.65 -43.60
N PRO A 268 0.30 19.89 -43.13
CA PRO A 268 0.84 20.31 -41.85
C PRO A 268 0.17 19.53 -40.71
N VAL A 269 0.95 19.20 -39.67
CA VAL A 269 0.39 18.58 -38.46
C VAL A 269 -0.53 19.59 -37.78
N GLY A 270 -1.84 19.38 -37.92
CA GLY A 270 -2.86 20.30 -37.44
C GLY A 270 -2.85 20.47 -35.93
N GLU A 271 -3.33 21.62 -35.45
CA GLU A 271 -3.48 21.84 -34.01
C GLU A 271 -4.56 20.94 -33.38
N VAL A 272 -4.36 20.67 -32.09
CA VAL A 272 -5.34 20.00 -31.23
C VAL A 272 -6.65 20.80 -31.20
N ARG A 273 -7.79 20.14 -31.40
CA ARG A 273 -9.12 20.75 -31.27
C ARG A 273 -9.85 20.13 -30.09
N LEU A 274 -10.22 20.92 -29.09
CA LEU A 274 -11.00 20.44 -27.95
C LEU A 274 -12.32 19.82 -28.43
N GLY A 275 -12.65 18.63 -27.96
CA GLY A 275 -13.79 17.89 -28.51
C GLY A 275 -13.51 17.09 -29.79
N SER A 276 -12.24 17.00 -30.23
CA SER A 276 -11.85 15.86 -31.06
C SER A 276 -12.13 14.58 -30.27
N ARG A 277 -12.50 13.51 -30.98
CA ARG A 277 -12.67 12.18 -30.40
C ARG A 277 -11.41 11.31 -30.42
N LEU A 278 -10.38 11.76 -31.13
CA LEU A 278 -9.11 11.05 -31.24
C LEU A 278 -7.96 12.05 -31.27
N TYR A 279 -7.00 11.95 -30.34
CA TYR A 279 -5.76 12.72 -30.29
C TYR A 279 -4.50 11.83 -30.30
N LEU A 280 -3.35 12.44 -30.54
CA LEU A 280 -2.04 11.81 -30.72
C LEU A 280 -0.99 12.77 -30.16
N ALA A 281 -0.15 12.32 -29.22
CA ALA A 281 0.64 13.26 -28.42
C ALA A 281 2.06 12.80 -28.07
N VAL A 282 3.03 13.31 -28.81
CA VAL A 282 4.43 12.92 -28.68
C VAL A 282 5.12 13.69 -27.54
N ARG A 283 5.88 12.98 -26.70
CA ARG A 283 6.61 13.58 -25.57
C ARG A 283 7.58 14.69 -26.02
N PRO A 284 8.00 15.57 -25.11
CA PRO A 284 9.16 16.43 -25.35
C PRO A 284 10.38 15.61 -25.84
N ALA A 285 11.06 16.13 -26.85
CA ALA A 285 12.19 15.49 -27.51
C ALA A 285 13.38 16.44 -27.67
N GLY A 286 14.59 15.89 -27.74
CA GLY A 286 15.79 16.59 -28.19
C GLY A 286 15.98 16.43 -29.70
N GLY A 287 16.78 17.31 -30.30
CA GLY A 287 17.22 17.16 -31.69
C GLY A 287 18.21 16.01 -31.85
N GLY A 288 18.17 15.35 -33.00
CA GLY A 288 19.10 14.30 -33.42
C GLY A 288 20.00 14.76 -34.56
N GLU A 289 20.63 13.80 -35.24
CA GLU A 289 21.40 14.07 -36.46
C GLU A 289 20.46 14.45 -37.61
N GLY A 290 20.34 15.76 -37.88
CA GLY A 290 19.60 16.29 -39.03
C GLY A 290 18.12 16.60 -38.81
N GLU A 291 17.58 16.39 -37.60
CA GLU A 291 16.21 16.82 -37.23
C GLU A 291 16.18 17.49 -35.85
N THR A 292 15.43 18.58 -35.71
CA THR A 292 15.09 19.15 -34.40
C THR A 292 14.14 18.23 -33.63
N GLY A 293 14.05 18.41 -32.31
CA GLY A 293 13.09 17.66 -31.49
C GLY A 293 11.64 17.85 -31.92
N ARG A 294 11.30 18.95 -32.59
CA ARG A 294 9.95 19.19 -33.14
C ARG A 294 9.73 18.47 -34.47
N GLU A 295 10.69 18.50 -35.38
CA GLU A 295 10.62 17.73 -36.62
C GLU A 295 10.53 16.23 -36.33
N ALA A 296 11.28 15.74 -35.33
CA ALA A 296 11.19 14.36 -34.85
C ALA A 296 9.80 13.99 -34.29
N GLN A 297 9.15 14.92 -33.56
CA GLN A 297 7.77 14.74 -33.08
C GLN A 297 6.77 14.69 -34.24
N GLU A 298 6.88 15.58 -35.22
CA GLU A 298 5.96 15.62 -36.36
C GLU A 298 6.20 14.48 -37.35
N ARG A 299 7.46 14.03 -37.52
CA ARG A 299 7.80 12.81 -38.26
C ARG A 299 7.06 11.61 -37.67
N VAL A 300 7.14 11.42 -36.35
CA VAL A 300 6.39 10.38 -35.63
C VAL A 300 4.87 10.49 -35.82
N VAL A 301 4.31 11.71 -35.87
CA VAL A 301 2.89 11.90 -36.20
C VAL A 301 2.57 11.44 -37.61
N ARG A 302 3.39 11.82 -38.60
CA ARG A 302 3.21 11.43 -40.00
C ARG A 302 3.38 9.91 -40.18
N GLU A 303 4.33 9.27 -39.50
CA GLU A 303 4.48 7.81 -39.47
C GLU A 303 3.17 7.12 -39.01
N VAL A 304 2.60 7.56 -37.88
CA VAL A 304 1.32 7.04 -37.34
C VAL A 304 0.13 7.25 -38.29
N GLN A 305 0.05 8.40 -38.96
CA GLN A 305 -1.08 8.77 -39.81
C GLN A 305 -0.97 8.21 -41.24
N VAL A 306 0.22 8.15 -41.83
CA VAL A 306 0.47 7.70 -43.22
C VAL A 306 0.29 6.19 -43.37
N GLU A 307 0.83 5.38 -42.45
CA GLU A 307 0.70 3.92 -42.52
C GLU A 307 -0.71 3.42 -42.16
N GLY A 308 -1.64 4.33 -41.86
CA GLY A 308 -3.03 4.01 -41.59
C GLY A 308 -3.21 3.13 -40.35
N TRP A 309 -2.34 3.23 -39.34
CA TRP A 309 -2.49 2.55 -38.05
C TRP A 309 -3.79 3.00 -37.37
N CYS A 310 -4.13 4.29 -37.45
CA CYS A 310 -5.44 4.83 -37.04
C CYS A 310 -6.58 4.52 -38.04
N GLY A 311 -6.27 4.08 -39.27
CA GLY A 311 -7.21 3.89 -40.39
C GLY A 311 -8.18 2.70 -40.26
N SER A 312 -8.37 2.18 -39.05
CA SER A 312 -9.42 1.21 -38.70
C SER A 312 -9.78 1.30 -37.20
N ILE A 313 -9.61 2.49 -36.61
CA ILE A 313 -9.93 2.79 -35.22
C ILE A 313 -11.26 3.56 -35.18
N ASP A 314 -12.30 2.93 -34.64
CA ASP A 314 -13.62 3.53 -34.45
C ASP A 314 -13.50 4.72 -33.46
N PRO A 315 -14.02 5.93 -33.77
CA PRO A 315 -13.68 7.16 -33.04
C PRO A 315 -14.33 7.30 -31.65
N GLU A 316 -14.08 6.36 -30.71
CA GLU A 316 -14.63 6.30 -29.34
C GLU A 316 -13.65 5.61 -28.33
N ILE A 317 -12.37 6.03 -28.31
CA ILE A 317 -11.25 5.33 -27.63
C ILE A 317 -10.25 6.34 -27.03
N ASP A 318 -9.87 6.23 -25.75
CA ASP A 318 -9.41 7.39 -24.94
C ASP A 318 -8.20 7.09 -24.02
N LEU A 319 -7.08 7.83 -24.10
CA LEU A 319 -5.77 7.48 -23.52
C LEU A 319 -5.00 8.60 -22.79
N VAL A 320 -4.50 8.24 -21.61
CA VAL A 320 -3.34 8.77 -20.85
C VAL A 320 -2.76 7.55 -20.09
N SER A 321 -1.67 7.59 -19.30
CA SER A 321 -0.23 7.65 -19.63
C SER A 321 0.44 6.52 -18.77
N ALA A 322 1.71 6.37 -18.36
CA ALA A 322 2.96 7.15 -18.36
C ALA A 322 4.18 6.19 -18.16
N SER A 323 5.36 6.74 -17.82
CA SER A 323 6.66 6.09 -17.50
C SER A 323 7.49 5.47 -18.65
N GLN A 324 8.75 5.93 -18.73
CA GLN A 324 9.93 5.39 -19.45
C GLN A 324 9.78 4.74 -20.86
N TYR A 325 9.93 5.58 -21.90
CA TYR A 325 10.19 5.25 -23.33
C TYR A 325 9.05 4.54 -24.10
N PRO A 326 9.04 4.62 -25.45
CA PRO A 326 9.14 5.83 -26.29
C PRO A 326 7.87 6.05 -27.17
N VAL A 327 7.56 7.33 -27.46
CA VAL A 327 6.34 7.77 -28.21
C VAL A 327 5.02 7.46 -27.48
N TRP A 328 4.02 8.31 -27.67
CA TRP A 328 2.68 8.11 -27.14
C TRP A 328 1.66 8.48 -28.22
N ILE A 329 0.79 7.54 -28.53
CA ILE A 329 -0.53 7.84 -29.07
C ILE A 329 -1.39 8.18 -27.83
N LEU A 330 -2.23 9.21 -27.90
CA LEU A 330 -2.84 9.81 -26.71
C LEU A 330 -4.24 10.30 -27.07
N ILE A 331 -5.14 9.35 -27.28
CA ILE A 331 -6.47 9.49 -27.87
C ILE A 331 -7.47 10.03 -26.81
N PHE A 332 -8.68 10.57 -27.10
CA PHE A 332 -9.67 10.98 -26.04
C PHE A 332 -11.00 11.55 -26.57
N THR A 333 -12.10 11.49 -25.78
CA THR A 333 -13.42 12.07 -26.08
C THR A 333 -13.99 12.98 -24.97
N LEU A 334 -14.33 14.22 -25.33
CA LEU A 334 -15.29 15.03 -24.56
C LEU A 334 -16.70 14.48 -24.84
N ASN A 335 -17.19 13.62 -23.94
CA ASN A 335 -18.39 12.82 -24.18
C ASN A 335 -19.70 13.60 -23.94
N LEU A 336 -20.02 14.49 -24.88
CA LEU A 336 -21.09 15.48 -24.82
C LEU A 336 -22.45 15.00 -25.38
N GLN A 337 -22.73 13.68 -25.46
CA GLN A 337 -23.97 13.18 -26.11
C GLN A 337 -24.71 12.07 -25.32
N THR A 338 -25.64 12.53 -24.48
CA THR A 338 -27.02 12.02 -24.27
C THR A 338 -27.35 10.54 -24.56
N ARG A 339 -27.89 9.84 -23.56
CA ARG A 339 -28.64 8.59 -23.75
C ARG A 339 -29.99 8.83 -24.45
N THR A 340 -30.39 7.94 -25.35
CA THR A 340 -31.78 7.81 -25.83
C THR A 340 -32.60 6.94 -24.89
N LEU A 341 -33.86 7.34 -24.64
CA LEU A 341 -34.86 6.58 -23.91
C LEU A 341 -35.68 5.68 -24.85
N ALA A 342 -35.84 4.40 -24.49
CA ALA A 342 -36.90 3.54 -24.99
C ALA A 342 -37.24 2.48 -23.93
N SER A 343 -38.52 2.24 -23.68
CA SER A 343 -39.01 1.32 -22.64
C SER A 343 -39.79 0.16 -23.25
N ALA A 344 -39.66 -1.04 -22.65
CA ALA A 344 -40.63 -2.12 -22.75
C ALA A 344 -40.45 -3.11 -21.60
N THR A 345 -41.56 -3.64 -21.08
CA THR A 345 -41.59 -4.61 -19.97
C THR A 345 -41.73 -6.04 -20.47
N SER A 346 -41.21 -7.04 -19.75
CA SER A 346 -42.04 -8.17 -19.27
C SER A 346 -41.32 -9.11 -18.29
N ARG A 347 -42.11 -10.04 -17.71
CA ARG A 347 -41.88 -10.86 -16.53
C ARG A 347 -40.75 -11.91 -16.62
N ALA A 348 -39.88 -11.85 -15.60
CA ALA A 348 -39.55 -12.93 -14.65
C ALA A 348 -39.27 -14.38 -15.12
N LYS A 349 -38.17 -14.93 -14.58
CA LYS A 349 -38.24 -16.13 -13.72
C LYS A 349 -37.17 -16.08 -12.63
N LYS A 350 -37.49 -16.61 -11.43
CA LYS A 350 -36.50 -16.86 -10.36
C LYS A 350 -35.86 -18.23 -10.59
N THR A 351 -34.54 -18.29 -10.59
CA THR A 351 -33.77 -19.51 -10.31
C THR A 351 -32.62 -19.12 -9.39
N ALA A 352 -32.69 -19.54 -8.13
CA ALA A 352 -31.60 -19.34 -7.19
C ALA A 352 -30.49 -20.36 -7.44
N LEU A 353 -29.25 -19.89 -7.52
CA LEU A 353 -28.06 -20.73 -7.30
C LEU A 353 -27.65 -20.55 -5.83
N PRO A 354 -27.25 -21.63 -5.13
CA PRO A 354 -26.99 -21.57 -3.69
C PRO A 354 -25.72 -20.77 -3.40
N ALA A 355 -25.80 -19.92 -2.37
CA ALA A 355 -24.60 -19.30 -1.80
C ALA A 355 -23.75 -20.38 -1.11
N GLN A 356 -22.64 -20.77 -1.73
CA GLN A 356 -21.59 -21.49 -1.03
C GLN A 356 -20.94 -20.52 -0.04
N HIS A 357 -21.11 -20.77 1.26
CA HIS A 357 -20.34 -20.09 2.28
C HIS A 357 -18.86 -20.49 2.12
N GLN A 358 -18.04 -19.60 1.54
CA GLN A 358 -16.60 -19.63 1.81
C GLN A 358 -16.40 -19.27 3.28
N THR A 359 -16.25 -20.31 4.11
CA THR A 359 -15.72 -20.18 5.47
C THR A 359 -14.31 -19.60 5.39
N CYS A 360 -14.01 -18.60 6.21
CA CYS A 360 -12.65 -18.07 6.34
C CYS A 360 -11.68 -19.23 6.66
N PRO A 361 -10.55 -19.38 5.96
CA PRO A 361 -9.59 -20.44 6.25
C PRO A 361 -9.05 -20.27 7.67
N THR A 362 -9.20 -21.30 8.48
CA THR A 362 -8.72 -21.32 9.88
C THR A 362 -7.21 -21.20 9.96
N ASN A 363 -6.70 -20.51 10.99
CA ASN A 363 -5.27 -20.28 11.28
C ASN A 363 -4.48 -21.55 11.70
N GLN A 364 -4.65 -22.67 10.98
CA GLN A 364 -3.87 -23.89 11.13
C GLN A 364 -2.82 -23.98 10.01
N PRO A 365 -1.58 -24.41 10.30
CA PRO A 365 -0.59 -24.70 9.26
C PRO A 365 -1.06 -25.84 8.37
N SER A 366 -0.57 -25.88 7.12
CA SER A 366 -0.85 -26.97 6.18
C SER A 366 -0.46 -28.32 6.79
N ALA A 367 -1.29 -29.35 6.57
CA ALA A 367 -1.24 -30.67 7.23
C ALA A 367 0.05 -31.51 7.03
N ALA A 368 1.11 -30.93 6.46
CA ALA A 368 2.38 -31.57 6.14
C ALA A 368 3.54 -31.21 7.10
N CYS A 369 3.40 -30.17 7.94
CA CYS A 369 4.32 -29.87 9.03
C CYS A 369 3.56 -29.27 10.23
N PRO A 370 3.71 -29.80 11.47
CA PRO A 370 2.99 -29.33 12.65
C PRO A 370 3.67 -28.14 13.37
N TRP A 371 4.65 -27.50 12.73
CA TRP A 371 5.31 -26.27 13.19
C TRP A 371 5.36 -25.27 12.04
N ALA A 372 5.01 -24.02 12.34
CA ALA A 372 5.20 -22.91 11.43
C ALA A 372 6.18 -21.91 12.07
N TYR A 373 7.08 -21.34 11.29
CA TYR A 373 8.08 -20.40 11.79
C TYR A 373 7.88 -19.02 11.18
N ALA A 374 8.24 -17.99 11.93
CA ALA A 374 8.11 -16.60 11.55
C ALA A 374 9.40 -15.84 11.86
N LEU A 375 9.46 -14.59 11.39
CA LEU A 375 10.38 -13.61 11.94
C LEU A 375 9.63 -12.45 12.60
N PRO A 376 10.23 -11.79 13.61
CA PRO A 376 9.95 -10.39 13.87
C PRO A 376 10.26 -9.57 12.61
N PHE A 377 9.95 -8.29 12.65
CA PHE A 377 10.42 -7.45 11.57
C PHE A 377 11.95 -7.31 11.54
N LEU A 378 12.51 -7.37 10.33
CA LEU A 378 13.94 -7.24 10.02
C LEU A 378 14.42 -5.78 10.27
N PRO A 379 15.68 -5.35 9.98
CA PRO A 379 16.37 -4.25 10.70
C PRO A 379 15.62 -2.92 10.85
N ARG A 380 15.95 -2.17 11.91
CA ARG A 380 15.10 -1.11 12.51
C ARG A 380 14.40 -0.19 11.51
N ALA A 381 13.16 0.18 11.82
CA ALA A 381 12.27 0.99 11.00
C ALA A 381 12.87 2.32 10.47
N TRP A 382 13.79 2.94 11.23
CA TRP A 382 14.50 4.16 10.82
C TRP A 382 15.71 3.91 9.91
N ALA A 383 16.32 2.73 9.98
CA ALA A 383 17.51 2.37 9.21
C ALA A 383 17.15 1.69 7.88
N HIS A 384 16.01 0.98 7.83
CA HIS A 384 15.56 0.24 6.65
C HIS A 384 14.05 0.40 6.42
N ALA A 385 13.64 0.63 5.18
CA ALA A 385 12.24 0.70 4.78
C ALA A 385 11.53 -0.67 4.88
N LEU A 386 10.19 -0.67 4.95
CA LEU A 386 9.37 -1.88 5.10
C LEU A 386 9.51 -2.85 3.91
N GLN A 387 9.50 -2.33 2.68
CA GLN A 387 9.39 -3.15 1.46
C GLN A 387 10.62 -4.06 1.23
N PRO A 388 11.89 -3.59 1.36
CA PRO A 388 13.06 -4.47 1.32
C PRO A 388 13.05 -5.59 2.37
N LYS A 389 12.48 -5.33 3.56
CA LYS A 389 12.38 -6.31 4.65
C LYS A 389 11.35 -7.41 4.34
N LEU A 390 10.19 -7.04 3.81
CA LEU A 390 9.21 -8.02 3.31
C LEU A 390 9.76 -8.84 2.14
N ALA A 391 10.43 -8.20 1.18
CA ALA A 391 11.05 -8.89 0.05
C ALA A 391 12.16 -9.87 0.49
N ALA A 392 12.98 -9.50 1.48
CA ALA A 392 13.99 -10.38 2.05
C ALA A 392 13.39 -11.62 2.74
N ALA A 393 12.30 -11.45 3.50
CA ALA A 393 11.61 -12.57 4.15
C ALA A 393 11.00 -13.55 3.12
N ALA A 394 10.33 -13.02 2.09
CA ALA A 394 9.75 -13.83 1.02
C ALA A 394 10.82 -14.57 0.19
N ALA A 395 11.93 -13.90 -0.15
CA ALA A 395 13.07 -14.50 -0.86
C ALA A 395 13.81 -15.57 -0.02
N ALA A 396 13.67 -15.55 1.30
CA ALA A 396 14.16 -16.59 2.21
C ALA A 396 13.11 -17.70 2.49
N HIS A 397 11.96 -17.68 1.81
CA HIS A 397 10.84 -18.62 1.97
C HIS A 397 10.20 -18.66 3.36
N ILE A 398 10.27 -17.55 4.11
CA ILE A 398 9.74 -17.44 5.47
C ILE A 398 8.20 -17.25 5.39
N PRO A 399 7.37 -18.14 5.97
CA PRO A 399 5.92 -18.14 5.72
C PRO A 399 5.13 -17.15 6.59
N GLY A 400 5.71 -16.65 7.68
CA GLY A 400 5.02 -15.74 8.61
C GLY A 400 5.90 -14.61 9.15
N LEU A 401 5.27 -13.52 9.58
CA LEU A 401 5.93 -12.36 10.20
C LEU A 401 5.12 -11.81 11.38
N GLU A 402 5.80 -11.39 12.44
CA GLU A 402 5.27 -10.40 13.38
C GLU A 402 5.47 -9.00 12.80
N ILE A 403 4.45 -8.16 12.88
CA ILE A 403 4.59 -6.74 12.55
C ILE A 403 4.88 -5.99 13.85
N PHE A 404 6.03 -5.33 13.89
CA PHE A 404 6.40 -4.45 14.99
C PHE A 404 5.69 -3.09 14.78
N PHE A 405 5.03 -2.57 15.81
CA PHE A 405 4.22 -1.35 15.74
C PHE A 405 5.07 -0.11 15.39
N GLU A 406 6.37 -0.16 15.67
CA GLU A 406 7.36 0.83 15.23
C GLU A 406 7.40 0.94 13.69
N ASP A 407 7.50 -0.18 12.95
CA ASP A 407 7.51 -0.15 11.48
C ASP A 407 6.19 0.34 10.88
N LEU A 408 5.06 0.02 11.52
CA LEU A 408 3.75 0.58 11.17
C LEU A 408 3.71 2.10 11.40
N LEU A 409 4.24 2.58 12.53
CA LEU A 409 4.34 4.01 12.83
C LEU A 409 5.28 4.75 11.86
N TYR A 410 6.39 4.14 11.47
CA TYR A 410 7.32 4.74 10.49
C TYR A 410 6.73 4.79 9.08
N LEU A 411 6.01 3.74 8.65
CA LEU A 411 5.24 3.79 7.39
C LEU A 411 4.16 4.87 7.46
N ALA A 412 3.40 4.94 8.56
CA ALA A 412 2.38 5.97 8.77
C ALA A 412 2.98 7.40 8.82
N ALA A 413 4.19 7.57 9.38
CA ALA A 413 4.89 8.84 9.45
C ALA A 413 5.39 9.33 8.07
N ALA A 414 5.61 8.42 7.12
CA ALA A 414 5.96 8.76 5.74
C ALA A 414 4.75 9.20 4.88
N LEU A 415 3.52 9.05 5.38
CA LEU A 415 2.30 9.51 4.71
C LEU A 415 2.02 11.00 5.01
N PRO A 416 1.33 11.74 4.11
CA PRO A 416 0.93 13.12 4.36
C PRO A 416 0.15 13.28 5.68
N GLY A 417 0.57 14.25 6.51
CA GLY A 417 0.05 14.43 7.88
C GLY A 417 0.75 13.62 8.97
N GLY A 418 1.69 12.73 8.62
CA GLY A 418 2.46 11.93 9.59
C GLY A 418 1.64 10.80 10.21
N ALA A 419 2.09 10.24 11.34
CA ALA A 419 1.52 9.04 11.95
C ALA A 419 0.17 9.26 12.69
N THR A 420 -0.81 9.87 12.01
CA THR A 420 -2.19 10.05 12.50
C THR A 420 -2.90 8.70 12.70
N PRO A 421 -4.03 8.63 13.45
CA PRO A 421 -4.83 7.41 13.55
C PRO A 421 -5.25 6.83 12.19
N SER A 422 -5.65 7.69 11.24
CA SER A 422 -6.02 7.30 9.88
C SER A 422 -4.83 6.73 9.11
N ASN A 423 -3.66 7.36 9.22
CA ASN A 423 -2.44 6.90 8.55
C ASN A 423 -1.86 5.63 9.18
N GLN A 424 -2.08 5.38 10.48
CA GLN A 424 -1.77 4.10 11.13
C GLN A 424 -2.63 2.95 10.55
N LEU A 425 -3.93 3.21 10.30
CA LEU A 425 -4.82 2.23 9.67
C LEU A 425 -4.48 2.03 8.18
N LEU A 426 -4.15 3.10 7.44
CA LEU A 426 -3.70 3.00 6.04
C LEU A 426 -2.36 2.27 5.93
N ALA A 427 -1.42 2.50 6.85
CA ALA A 427 -0.17 1.74 6.96
C ALA A 427 -0.44 0.25 7.21
N ALA A 428 -1.36 -0.10 8.12
CA ALA A 428 -1.80 -1.48 8.34
C ALA A 428 -2.34 -2.14 7.06
N GLN A 429 -3.22 -1.44 6.33
CA GLN A 429 -3.78 -1.92 5.05
C GLN A 429 -2.70 -2.09 3.97
N GLN A 430 -1.73 -1.17 3.90
CA GLN A 430 -0.58 -1.26 2.99
C GLN A 430 0.32 -2.45 3.34
N ILE A 431 0.68 -2.66 4.61
CA ILE A 431 1.45 -3.82 5.08
C ILE A 431 0.73 -5.10 4.66
N ALA A 432 -0.56 -5.21 4.96
CA ALA A 432 -1.36 -6.39 4.61
C ALA A 432 -1.41 -6.66 3.09
N ALA A 433 -1.47 -5.61 2.27
CA ALA A 433 -1.44 -5.73 0.81
C ALA A 433 -0.08 -6.25 0.29
N HIS A 434 1.04 -5.74 0.82
CA HIS A 434 2.37 -6.24 0.45
C HIS A 434 2.59 -7.68 0.94
N CYS A 435 2.17 -8.02 2.17
CA CYS A 435 2.24 -9.37 2.69
C CYS A 435 1.44 -10.36 1.81
N ARG A 436 0.20 -10.03 1.43
CA ARG A 436 -0.61 -10.85 0.51
C ARG A 436 0.06 -11.03 -0.86
N ALA A 437 0.66 -9.97 -1.42
CA ALA A 437 1.36 -10.03 -2.71
C ALA A 437 2.66 -10.85 -2.68
N LEU A 438 3.24 -11.07 -1.49
CA LEU A 438 4.45 -11.85 -1.26
C LEU A 438 4.19 -13.22 -0.61
N HIS A 439 2.92 -13.61 -0.46
CA HIS A 439 2.46 -14.83 0.24
C HIS A 439 2.92 -14.96 1.70
N LEU A 440 3.15 -13.82 2.38
CA LEU A 440 3.53 -13.74 3.79
C LEU A 440 2.29 -13.65 4.68
N HIS A 441 2.24 -14.44 5.76
CA HIS A 441 1.18 -14.37 6.77
C HIS A 441 1.57 -13.42 7.92
N VAL A 442 0.66 -12.58 8.41
CA VAL A 442 0.90 -11.73 9.59
C VAL A 442 0.45 -12.47 10.85
N ILE A 443 1.39 -12.99 11.64
CA ILE A 443 1.07 -13.84 12.80
C ILE A 443 0.57 -13.01 13.99
N ALA A 444 1.07 -11.79 14.19
CA ALA A 444 0.74 -10.91 15.29
C ALA A 444 1.11 -9.45 15.00
N ILE A 445 0.52 -8.52 15.76
CA ILE A 445 0.91 -7.10 15.86
C ILE A 445 1.29 -6.77 17.31
N GLY A 446 2.45 -6.13 17.51
CA GLY A 446 3.00 -5.87 18.84
C GLY A 446 4.06 -4.76 18.86
N PRO A 447 4.40 -4.17 20.02
CA PRO A 447 3.89 -4.48 21.35
C PRO A 447 2.86 -3.44 21.84
N PHE A 448 1.70 -3.89 22.34
CA PHE A 448 0.73 -3.01 23.02
C PHE A 448 1.14 -2.72 24.47
N ASN A 449 2.23 -1.97 24.60
CA ASN A 449 2.91 -1.65 25.87
C ASN A 449 1.99 -1.00 26.92
N ASN A 450 2.36 -1.18 28.20
CA ASN A 450 1.94 -0.33 29.34
C ASN A 450 0.41 -0.24 29.54
N CYS A 451 -0.29 -1.37 29.43
CA CYS A 451 -1.75 -1.46 29.61
C CYS A 451 -2.19 -2.17 30.92
N GLU A 452 -1.26 -2.66 31.73
CA GLU A 452 -1.52 -3.38 32.99
C GLU A 452 -1.25 -2.56 34.26
N GLY A 453 -1.94 -2.90 35.35
CA GLY A 453 -1.62 -2.44 36.70
C GLY A 453 -1.72 -0.93 36.90
N LEU A 454 -2.55 -0.24 36.10
CA LEU A 454 -2.58 1.22 36.05
C LEU A 454 -3.28 1.79 37.29
N LEU A 455 -2.57 2.65 38.04
CA LEU A 455 -3.09 3.28 39.25
C LEU A 455 -4.08 4.43 38.93
N ALA A 456 -3.81 5.21 37.89
CA ALA A 456 -4.64 6.34 37.50
C ALA A 456 -5.83 5.90 36.61
N PRO A 457 -7.11 6.11 37.02
CA PRO A 457 -8.26 5.73 36.21
C PRO A 457 -8.30 6.40 34.82
N ALA A 458 -7.77 7.62 34.72
CA ALA A 458 -7.64 8.33 33.45
C ALA A 458 -6.65 7.67 32.48
N ALA A 459 -5.53 7.12 32.98
CA ALA A 459 -4.56 6.39 32.18
C ALA A 459 -5.14 5.05 31.68
N ARG A 460 -5.83 4.32 32.57
CA ARG A 460 -6.61 3.11 32.21
C ARG A 460 -7.63 3.42 31.12
N ALA A 461 -8.42 4.48 31.28
CA ALA A 461 -9.40 4.90 30.28
C ALA A 461 -8.77 5.35 28.96
N ALA A 462 -7.58 5.96 28.98
CA ALA A 462 -6.83 6.30 27.77
C ALA A 462 -6.36 5.03 27.04
N LYS A 463 -5.80 4.04 27.76
CA LYS A 463 -5.39 2.77 27.16
C LYS A 463 -6.55 1.97 26.58
N LEU A 464 -7.72 1.98 27.21
CA LEU A 464 -8.91 1.32 26.66
C LEU A 464 -9.44 2.01 25.37
N ARG A 465 -9.24 3.32 25.20
CA ARG A 465 -9.51 4.01 23.91
C ARG A 465 -8.40 3.80 22.88
N GLU A 466 -7.16 3.57 23.30
CA GLU A 466 -6.08 3.22 22.39
C GLU A 466 -6.32 1.83 21.79
N LEU A 467 -6.74 0.87 22.61
CA LEU A 467 -7.07 -0.50 22.23
C LEU A 467 -8.10 -0.57 21.10
N ASP A 468 -9.12 0.30 21.12
CA ASP A 468 -10.17 0.30 20.10
C ASP A 468 -9.57 0.47 18.68
N ARG A 469 -8.53 1.30 18.52
CA ARG A 469 -7.77 1.47 17.27
C ARG A 469 -6.85 0.28 16.94
N TRP A 470 -6.30 -0.37 17.96
CA TRP A 470 -5.48 -1.57 17.78
C TRP A 470 -6.30 -2.75 17.23
N PHE A 471 -7.59 -2.85 17.55
CA PHE A 471 -8.47 -3.83 16.90
C PHE A 471 -8.61 -3.58 15.40
N ASP A 472 -8.84 -2.33 14.99
CA ASP A 472 -9.02 -1.98 13.57
C ASP A 472 -7.73 -2.18 12.78
N ILE A 473 -6.56 -1.95 13.41
CA ILE A 473 -5.23 -2.28 12.87
C ILE A 473 -5.04 -3.79 12.73
N ALA A 474 -5.45 -4.60 13.72
CA ALA A 474 -5.34 -6.07 13.66
C ALA A 474 -6.25 -6.66 12.56
N ASP A 475 -7.51 -6.23 12.49
CA ASP A 475 -8.46 -6.58 11.41
C ASP A 475 -7.92 -6.16 10.03
N ALA A 476 -7.28 -4.99 9.91
CA ALA A 476 -6.67 -4.52 8.65
C ALA A 476 -5.42 -5.30 8.24
N LEU A 477 -4.58 -5.71 9.20
CA LEU A 477 -3.44 -6.61 9.00
C LEU A 477 -3.87 -8.05 8.66
N GLY A 478 -5.09 -8.45 9.04
CA GLY A 478 -5.59 -9.81 8.90
C GLY A 478 -5.07 -10.76 9.97
N THR A 479 -4.68 -10.24 11.13
CA THR A 479 -4.23 -11.03 12.30
C THR A 479 -5.23 -10.98 13.43
N ASP A 480 -5.36 -12.09 14.16
CA ASP A 480 -6.17 -12.17 15.37
C ASP A 480 -5.32 -12.10 16.66
N ILE A 481 -4.01 -11.83 16.59
CA ILE A 481 -3.12 -11.75 17.77
C ILE A 481 -2.57 -10.32 17.98
N ILE A 482 -2.81 -9.77 19.17
CA ILE A 482 -2.10 -8.60 19.70
C ILE A 482 -1.12 -9.06 20.80
N GLN A 483 0.17 -8.70 20.69
CA GLN A 483 1.18 -8.97 21.71
C GLN A 483 1.13 -7.89 22.81
N ILE A 484 1.16 -8.30 24.08
CA ILE A 484 1.21 -7.41 25.25
C ILE A 484 2.41 -7.79 26.13
N PRO A 485 3.53 -7.05 26.08
CA PRO A 485 4.59 -7.23 27.06
C PRO A 485 4.21 -6.63 28.41
N CYS A 486 4.73 -7.22 29.49
CA CYS A 486 4.59 -6.70 30.84
C CYS A 486 5.15 -5.27 30.99
N THR A 487 4.63 -4.50 31.95
CA THR A 487 5.11 -3.14 32.20
C THR A 487 6.53 -3.11 32.75
N PHE A 488 7.35 -2.22 32.20
CA PHE A 488 8.66 -1.85 32.73
C PHE A 488 8.71 -0.38 33.19
N LEU A 489 7.54 0.26 33.36
CA LEU A 489 7.41 1.57 33.99
C LEU A 489 7.75 1.48 35.49
N THR A 490 8.37 2.52 36.04
CA THR A 490 8.71 2.65 37.46
C THR A 490 7.66 3.39 38.28
N GLU A 491 6.78 4.16 37.61
CA GLU A 491 5.80 5.05 38.24
C GLU A 491 4.40 4.87 37.63
N GLY A 492 3.36 5.25 38.39
CA GLY A 492 1.96 5.18 37.94
C GLY A 492 1.36 3.76 37.82
N VAL A 493 2.14 2.72 38.12
CA VAL A 493 1.79 1.30 38.00
C VAL A 493 1.95 0.54 39.32
N THR A 494 1.25 -0.59 39.46
CA THR A 494 1.39 -1.54 40.57
C THR A 494 1.53 -2.98 40.07
N GLY A 495 2.27 -3.79 40.84
CA GLY A 495 2.40 -5.24 40.64
C GLY A 495 1.32 -6.07 41.34
N ASP A 496 0.30 -5.44 41.94
CA ASP A 496 -0.83 -6.16 42.52
C ASP A 496 -1.58 -6.98 41.46
N LEU A 497 -1.67 -8.30 41.67
CA LEU A 497 -2.26 -9.24 40.72
C LEU A 497 -3.75 -8.98 40.49
N ALA A 498 -4.48 -8.44 41.48
CA ALA A 498 -5.88 -8.07 41.30
C ALA A 498 -6.03 -6.86 40.35
N ALA A 499 -5.23 -5.80 40.52
CA ALA A 499 -5.19 -4.65 39.63
C ALA A 499 -4.66 -4.98 38.23
N VAL A 500 -3.58 -5.76 38.12
CA VAL A 500 -3.02 -6.23 36.85
C VAL A 500 -4.05 -7.06 36.08
N SER A 501 -4.62 -8.10 36.69
CA SER A 501 -5.60 -8.95 36.02
C SER A 501 -6.93 -8.24 35.74
N ARG A 502 -7.35 -7.26 36.56
CA ARG A 502 -8.52 -6.39 36.29
C ARG A 502 -8.37 -5.61 34.98
N ASP A 503 -7.17 -5.12 34.67
CA ASP A 503 -6.94 -4.31 33.49
C ASP A 503 -6.84 -5.19 32.23
N LEU A 504 -6.05 -6.26 32.31
CA LEU A 504 -5.88 -7.22 31.22
C LEU A 504 -7.17 -8.01 30.92
N ARG A 505 -8.02 -8.28 31.92
CA ARG A 505 -9.33 -8.94 31.72
C ARG A 505 -10.35 -8.04 31.02
N GLU A 506 -10.37 -6.74 31.29
CA GLU A 506 -11.20 -5.77 30.54
C GLU A 506 -10.76 -5.69 29.06
N ILE A 507 -9.45 -5.74 28.81
CA ILE A 507 -8.86 -5.80 27.46
C ILE A 507 -9.30 -7.10 26.75
N ALA A 508 -9.13 -8.25 27.41
CA ALA A 508 -9.57 -9.55 26.91
C ALA A 508 -11.08 -9.61 26.63
N ASP A 509 -11.91 -9.13 27.57
CA ASP A 509 -13.36 -9.06 27.43
C ASP A 509 -13.80 -8.11 26.30
N ARG A 510 -13.01 -7.09 25.94
CA ARG A 510 -13.26 -6.29 24.72
C ARG A 510 -12.91 -7.05 23.45
N GLY A 511 -11.72 -7.65 23.38
CA GLY A 511 -11.30 -8.44 22.21
C GLY A 511 -12.24 -9.62 21.91
N ALA A 512 -12.78 -10.26 22.94
CA ALA A 512 -13.77 -11.34 22.83
C ALA A 512 -15.15 -10.87 22.30
N ARG A 513 -15.43 -9.56 22.31
CA ARG A 513 -16.68 -8.96 21.80
C ARG A 513 -16.55 -8.38 20.38
N ARG A 514 -15.35 -8.41 19.76
CA ARG A 514 -15.19 -8.11 18.33
C ARG A 514 -15.83 -9.24 17.49
N LYS A 515 -16.26 -8.90 16.27
CA LYS A 515 -16.87 -9.84 15.31
C LYS A 515 -15.95 -11.02 14.96
N GLN A 516 -14.64 -10.75 14.91
CA GLN A 516 -13.58 -11.75 14.96
C GLN A 516 -12.92 -11.61 16.35
N PRO A 517 -13.01 -12.61 17.23
CA PRO A 517 -12.45 -12.50 18.59
C PRO A 517 -10.93 -12.35 18.58
N VAL A 518 -10.43 -11.22 19.10
CA VAL A 518 -8.99 -10.94 19.14
C VAL A 518 -8.35 -11.62 20.35
N ARG A 519 -7.27 -12.37 20.10
CA ARG A 519 -6.39 -13.02 21.07
C ARG A 519 -5.28 -12.07 21.53
N PHE A 520 -4.93 -12.17 22.81
CA PHE A 520 -3.85 -11.41 23.42
C PHE A 520 -2.75 -12.34 23.93
N ALA A 521 -1.54 -12.18 23.39
CA ALA A 521 -0.35 -12.93 23.79
C ALA A 521 0.47 -12.10 24.80
N TYR A 522 0.37 -12.45 26.08
CA TYR A 522 1.05 -11.76 27.16
C TYR A 522 2.50 -12.27 27.34
N GLU A 523 3.46 -11.37 27.46
CA GLU A 523 4.89 -11.70 27.48
C GLU A 523 5.57 -11.15 28.75
N ASN A 524 6.37 -11.98 29.43
CA ASN A 524 7.27 -11.49 30.47
C ASN A 524 8.57 -10.96 29.85
N LEU A 525 9.00 -9.77 30.25
CA LEU A 525 10.31 -9.23 29.90
C LEU A 525 11.30 -9.50 31.04
N CYS A 526 12.54 -9.93 30.76
CA CYS A 526 13.52 -10.23 31.82
C CYS A 526 14.03 -9.00 32.60
N TRP A 527 13.56 -7.82 32.19
CA TRP A 527 13.72 -6.52 32.85
C TRP A 527 12.38 -5.87 33.29
N GLY A 528 11.24 -6.56 33.22
CA GLY A 528 9.93 -6.05 33.63
C GLY A 528 9.87 -5.58 35.08
N THR A 529 9.01 -4.62 35.42
CA THR A 529 8.96 -4.04 36.78
C THR A 529 8.42 -5.03 37.80
N PHE A 530 7.40 -5.81 37.43
CA PHE A 530 6.75 -6.77 38.33
C PHE A 530 6.74 -8.19 37.75
N ASN A 531 6.26 -8.36 36.51
CA ASN A 531 5.98 -9.66 35.88
C ASN A 531 7.14 -10.12 34.97
N ASP A 532 8.30 -10.37 35.58
CA ASP A 532 9.57 -10.58 34.88
C ASP A 532 9.93 -12.05 34.56
N THR A 533 9.26 -13.03 35.20
CA THR A 533 9.42 -14.48 34.95
C THR A 533 8.20 -15.07 34.23
N TRP A 534 8.40 -16.20 33.54
CA TRP A 534 7.29 -16.96 32.94
C TRP A 534 6.27 -17.40 33.99
N ALA A 535 6.71 -17.69 35.22
CA ALA A 535 5.83 -18.10 36.30
C ALA A 535 4.85 -16.99 36.69
N LYS A 536 5.33 -15.73 36.79
CA LYS A 536 4.47 -14.57 37.05
C LYS A 536 3.54 -14.26 35.88
N ALA A 537 4.02 -14.34 34.64
CA ALA A 537 3.17 -14.21 33.46
C ALA A 537 2.07 -15.30 33.42
N TRP A 538 2.38 -16.51 33.86
CA TRP A 538 1.40 -17.58 33.99
C TRP A 538 0.38 -17.31 35.09
N ASP A 539 0.79 -16.80 36.26
CA ASP A 539 -0.14 -16.37 37.31
C ASP A 539 -1.03 -15.20 36.85
N VAL A 540 -0.51 -14.27 36.03
CA VAL A 540 -1.31 -13.21 35.37
C VAL A 540 -2.33 -13.80 34.40
N VAL A 541 -1.94 -14.70 33.49
CA VAL A 541 -2.85 -15.36 32.53
C VAL A 541 -3.93 -16.18 33.25
N ARG A 542 -3.56 -16.92 34.31
CA ARG A 542 -4.50 -17.65 35.17
C ARG A 542 -5.44 -16.73 35.93
N ALA A 543 -4.98 -15.57 36.40
CA ALA A 543 -5.82 -14.60 37.07
C ALA A 543 -6.78 -13.90 36.11
N VAL A 544 -6.35 -13.57 34.88
CA VAL A 544 -7.21 -12.97 33.86
C VAL A 544 -8.37 -13.90 33.49
N ASP A 545 -8.08 -15.20 33.31
CA ASP A 545 -9.04 -16.27 33.02
C ASP A 545 -9.99 -15.96 31.85
N ARG A 546 -9.42 -15.85 30.64
CA ARG A 546 -10.19 -15.68 29.38
C ARG A 546 -9.63 -16.55 28.28
N ALA A 547 -10.52 -17.12 27.45
CA ALA A 547 -10.13 -18.03 26.36
C ALA A 547 -9.20 -17.36 25.34
N ASN A 548 -9.43 -16.08 25.05
CA ASN A 548 -8.62 -15.24 24.16
C ASN A 548 -7.47 -14.50 24.86
N PHE A 549 -7.10 -14.88 26.09
CA PHE A 549 -5.91 -14.35 26.77
C PHE A 549 -4.96 -15.50 27.12
N GLY A 550 -3.70 -15.33 26.73
CA GLY A 550 -2.67 -16.37 26.75
C GLY A 550 -1.27 -15.77 26.79
N LEU A 551 -0.27 -16.57 26.42
CA LEU A 551 1.15 -16.27 26.52
C LEU A 551 1.78 -16.07 25.13
N CYS A 552 2.73 -15.14 25.05
CA CYS A 552 3.94 -15.33 24.27
C CYS A 552 5.05 -15.82 25.22
N LEU A 553 5.79 -16.85 24.84
CA LEU A 553 6.98 -17.30 25.58
C LEU A 553 8.24 -16.98 24.77
N ASP A 554 9.02 -16.00 25.24
CA ASP A 554 10.31 -15.63 24.63
C ASP A 554 11.49 -16.33 25.35
N THR A 555 12.34 -17.04 24.59
CA THR A 555 13.46 -17.83 25.15
C THR A 555 14.57 -16.98 25.74
N PHE A 556 14.81 -15.79 25.20
CA PHE A 556 15.77 -14.83 25.75
C PHE A 556 15.23 -14.23 27.05
N ASN A 557 13.94 -13.94 27.18
CA ASN A 557 13.37 -13.38 28.39
C ASN A 557 13.24 -14.44 29.50
N ILE A 558 13.03 -15.71 29.16
CA ILE A 558 13.10 -16.82 30.11
C ILE A 558 14.54 -17.03 30.59
N ALA A 559 15.49 -17.31 29.69
CA ALA A 559 16.89 -17.57 30.07
C ALA A 559 17.61 -16.32 30.61
N GLY A 560 17.32 -15.15 30.05
CA GLY A 560 17.79 -13.86 30.52
C GLY A 560 17.16 -13.41 31.85
N ARG A 561 16.05 -14.01 32.32
CA ARG A 561 15.60 -13.82 33.71
C ARG A 561 16.26 -14.81 34.66
N GLU A 562 16.22 -16.10 34.32
CA GLU A 562 16.41 -17.22 35.26
C GLU A 562 17.76 -17.97 35.15
N PHE A 563 18.58 -17.70 34.12
CA PHE A 563 19.92 -18.30 33.94
C PHE A 563 21.04 -17.24 33.88
N ALA A 564 20.88 -16.21 33.05
CA ALA A 564 21.95 -15.26 32.74
C ALA A 564 21.91 -13.97 33.57
N ASP A 565 23.06 -13.33 33.75
CA ASP A 565 23.17 -11.95 34.22
C ASP A 565 24.28 -11.20 33.45
N PRO A 566 23.95 -10.17 32.63
CA PRO A 566 24.96 -9.38 31.92
C PRO A 566 25.88 -8.57 32.86
N CYS A 567 25.56 -8.44 34.15
CA CYS A 567 26.42 -7.82 35.16
C CYS A 567 27.37 -8.81 35.87
N ALA A 568 27.27 -10.12 35.61
CA ALA A 568 28.13 -11.13 36.22
C ALA A 568 29.42 -11.38 35.40
N PRO A 569 30.59 -11.62 36.03
CA PRO A 569 31.85 -11.90 35.35
C PRO A 569 31.85 -13.09 34.37
N ASP A 570 30.99 -14.09 34.58
CA ASP A 570 30.82 -15.26 33.71
C ASP A 570 29.53 -15.22 32.86
N GLY A 571 28.74 -14.14 33.00
CA GLY A 571 27.44 -13.95 32.37
C GLY A 571 26.27 -14.68 33.03
N LYS A 572 26.42 -15.27 34.22
CA LYS A 572 25.41 -16.15 34.83
C LYS A 572 24.92 -15.69 36.21
N LEU A 573 23.76 -16.20 36.59
CA LEU A 573 23.30 -16.19 37.98
C LEU A 573 24.00 -17.28 38.81
N PRO A 574 24.09 -17.12 40.15
CA PRO A 574 24.53 -18.18 41.04
C PRO A 574 23.67 -19.45 40.87
N ASN A 575 24.31 -20.61 40.71
CA ASN A 575 23.68 -21.92 40.49
C ASN A 575 22.74 -21.99 39.26
N ALA A 576 23.00 -21.18 38.23
CA ALA A 576 22.14 -21.03 37.05
C ALA A 576 21.71 -22.36 36.40
N GLU A 577 22.62 -23.31 36.19
CA GLU A 577 22.32 -24.58 35.52
C GLU A 577 21.20 -25.37 36.21
N ALA A 578 21.37 -25.68 37.50
CA ALA A 578 20.43 -26.50 38.25
C ALA A 578 19.10 -25.77 38.52
N ALA A 579 19.17 -24.47 38.83
CA ALA A 579 17.98 -23.65 39.04
C ALA A 579 17.14 -23.52 37.75
N PHE A 580 17.81 -23.42 36.59
CA PHE A 580 17.13 -23.34 35.30
C PHE A 580 16.55 -24.69 34.87
N GLU A 581 17.25 -25.79 35.08
CA GLU A 581 16.73 -27.14 34.82
C GLU A 581 15.46 -27.42 35.63
N GLU A 582 15.47 -27.12 36.94
CA GLU A 582 14.27 -27.25 37.79
C GLU A 582 13.14 -26.33 37.29
N SER A 583 13.45 -25.07 36.95
CA SER A 583 12.45 -24.12 36.48
C SER A 583 11.83 -24.54 35.14
N MET A 584 12.61 -25.09 34.20
CA MET A 584 12.10 -25.61 32.92
C MET A 584 11.24 -26.85 33.12
N ALA A 585 11.66 -27.79 33.99
CA ALA A 585 10.87 -28.96 34.33
C ALA A 585 9.57 -28.59 35.06
N ARG A 586 9.58 -27.51 35.86
CA ARG A 586 8.39 -26.92 36.51
C ARG A 586 7.47 -26.28 35.46
N MET A 587 8.00 -25.42 34.58
CA MET A 587 7.25 -24.79 33.49
C MET A 587 6.49 -25.83 32.67
N ALA A 588 7.17 -26.90 32.27
CA ALA A 588 6.61 -28.00 31.50
C ALA A 588 5.53 -28.82 32.21
N ARG A 589 5.42 -28.74 33.54
CA ARG A 589 4.32 -29.34 34.33
C ARG A 589 3.20 -28.36 34.66
N THR A 590 3.46 -27.06 34.65
CA THR A 590 2.56 -26.05 35.22
C THR A 590 1.78 -25.25 34.18
N ILE A 591 2.29 -25.05 32.96
CA ILE A 591 1.58 -24.32 31.89
C ILE A 591 0.59 -25.24 31.13
N ASP A 592 -0.52 -24.65 30.70
CA ASP A 592 -1.43 -25.24 29.70
C ASP A 592 -0.99 -24.83 28.28
N PRO A 593 -0.63 -25.76 27.37
CA PRO A 593 -0.24 -25.42 26.00
C PRO A 593 -1.36 -24.74 25.21
N ALA A 594 -2.64 -24.94 25.55
CA ALA A 594 -3.76 -24.24 24.91
C ALA A 594 -3.77 -22.73 25.22
N LYS A 595 -2.98 -22.28 26.21
CA LYS A 595 -2.74 -20.87 26.54
C LYS A 595 -1.50 -20.28 25.87
N ILE A 596 -0.71 -21.04 25.12
CA ILE A 596 0.41 -20.49 24.35
C ILE A 596 -0.11 -20.12 22.96
N PHE A 597 -0.06 -18.85 22.59
CA PHE A 597 -0.56 -18.40 21.28
C PHE A 597 0.54 -18.40 20.22
N TYR A 598 1.75 -17.94 20.57
CA TYR A 598 2.98 -18.16 19.83
C TYR A 598 4.19 -18.13 20.78
N ILE A 599 5.38 -18.43 20.26
CA ILE A 599 6.64 -18.31 21.01
C ILE A 599 7.69 -17.54 20.22
N GLN A 600 8.63 -16.92 20.92
CA GLN A 600 9.76 -16.16 20.34
C GLN A 600 11.08 -16.82 20.76
N VAL A 601 11.96 -17.07 19.79
CA VAL A 601 13.07 -18.03 19.91
C VAL A 601 14.37 -17.41 19.44
N VAL A 602 15.13 -16.92 20.41
CA VAL A 602 16.41 -16.21 20.25
C VAL A 602 17.36 -16.49 21.41
N ASP A 603 18.65 -16.45 21.10
CA ASP A 603 19.79 -16.55 22.03
C ASP A 603 20.33 -15.13 22.30
N ALA A 604 21.44 -14.99 23.01
CA ALA A 604 22.19 -13.74 23.06
C ALA A 604 23.69 -13.96 23.26
N GLU A 605 24.47 -13.02 22.75
CA GLU A 605 25.92 -12.95 22.92
C GLU A 605 26.28 -12.77 24.41
N ARG A 606 27.21 -13.60 24.91
CA ARG A 606 27.85 -13.34 26.21
C ARG A 606 28.77 -12.12 26.07
N LEU A 607 28.51 -11.10 26.89
CA LEU A 607 29.38 -9.92 26.95
C LEU A 607 30.82 -10.34 27.33
N ARG A 608 31.80 -9.63 26.75
CA ARG A 608 33.24 -9.86 27.03
C ARG A 608 33.67 -9.27 28.37
N GLU A 609 33.01 -8.19 28.76
CA GLU A 609 33.17 -7.47 30.03
C GLU A 609 31.77 -7.29 30.62
N PRO A 610 31.59 -7.37 31.95
CA PRO A 610 30.29 -7.14 32.58
C PRO A 610 29.71 -5.75 32.29
N MET A 611 28.39 -5.67 32.20
CA MET A 611 27.66 -4.41 32.02
C MET A 611 27.78 -3.52 33.26
N SER A 612 28.79 -2.64 33.27
CA SER A 612 28.97 -1.51 34.20
C SER A 612 28.39 -0.21 33.62
N GLU A 613 28.45 0.88 34.38
CA GLU A 613 28.16 2.25 33.90
C GLU A 613 29.11 2.72 32.79
N SER A 614 30.33 2.16 32.72
CA SER A 614 31.33 2.46 31.71
C SER A 614 31.26 1.56 30.47
N HIS A 615 30.37 0.57 30.44
CA HIS A 615 30.29 -0.40 29.35
C HIS A 615 29.61 0.22 28.11
N PRO A 616 30.08 0.00 26.86
CA PRO A 616 29.57 0.71 25.67
C PRO A 616 28.08 0.54 25.33
N PHE A 617 27.40 -0.45 25.93
CA PHE A 617 25.94 -0.65 25.77
C PHE A 617 25.11 -0.15 26.97
N HIS A 618 25.76 0.42 27.99
CA HIS A 618 25.08 1.05 29.11
C HIS A 618 24.27 2.26 28.64
N VAL A 619 23.09 2.46 29.22
CA VAL A 619 22.28 3.67 29.04
C VAL A 619 21.70 4.04 30.38
N GLU A 620 21.92 5.28 30.81
CA GLU A 620 21.47 5.79 32.10
C GLU A 620 19.94 5.59 32.27
N GLY A 621 19.52 5.16 33.46
CA GLY A 621 18.13 4.83 33.78
C GLY A 621 17.59 3.54 33.13
N GLN A 622 18.32 2.89 32.21
CA GLN A 622 17.91 1.61 31.63
C GLN A 622 18.47 0.43 32.44
N ARG A 623 17.65 -0.61 32.62
CA ARG A 623 18.07 -1.83 33.31
C ARG A 623 19.11 -2.59 32.45
N PRO A 624 20.23 -3.10 33.00
CA PRO A 624 21.29 -3.77 32.25
C PRO A 624 20.82 -4.83 31.24
N ARG A 625 19.79 -5.61 31.60
CA ARG A 625 19.19 -6.63 30.72
C ARG A 625 18.41 -6.04 29.53
N MET A 626 17.83 -4.84 29.65
CA MET A 626 17.23 -4.13 28.51
C MET A 626 18.32 -3.64 27.54
N SER A 627 19.40 -3.05 28.06
CA SER A 627 20.58 -2.66 27.28
C SER A 627 21.20 -3.84 26.52
N TRP A 628 21.40 -4.96 27.22
CA TRP A 628 21.90 -6.21 26.63
C TRP A 628 20.93 -6.76 25.57
N SER A 629 19.63 -6.87 25.90
CA SER A 629 18.59 -7.33 24.96
C SER A 629 18.51 -6.49 23.68
N ARG A 630 18.76 -5.17 23.74
CA ARG A 630 18.68 -4.28 22.57
C ARG A 630 19.88 -4.40 21.63
N ASN A 631 21.03 -4.84 22.14
CA ASN A 631 22.31 -4.84 21.41
C ASN A 631 22.82 -6.23 21.03
N CYS A 632 22.40 -7.28 21.76
CA CYS A 632 23.13 -8.55 21.84
C CYS A 632 22.28 -9.82 21.65
N ARG A 633 20.95 -9.75 21.38
CA ARG A 633 20.20 -10.95 20.99
C ARG A 633 20.81 -11.54 19.71
N LEU A 634 20.75 -12.86 19.55
CA LEU A 634 21.25 -13.62 18.41
C LEU A 634 20.17 -14.58 17.90
N PHE A 635 20.27 -15.05 16.66
CA PHE A 635 19.48 -16.18 16.25
C PHE A 635 19.94 -17.44 17.01
N LEU A 636 19.04 -18.42 17.15
CA LEU A 636 19.38 -19.63 17.89
C LEU A 636 20.55 -20.39 17.24
N CYS A 637 21.36 -21.02 18.07
CA CYS A 637 22.48 -21.84 17.61
C CYS A 637 23.46 -21.05 16.73
N GLU A 638 23.75 -19.77 17.05
CA GLU A 638 24.90 -19.00 16.53
C GLU A 638 26.07 -18.95 17.57
N PRO A 639 26.66 -20.07 18.03
CA PRO A 639 27.79 -20.04 18.99
C PRO A 639 29.03 -19.36 18.40
N GLU A 640 29.19 -19.33 17.08
CA GLU A 640 30.25 -18.59 16.39
C GLU A 640 30.13 -17.06 16.57
N ARG A 641 28.98 -16.57 17.04
CA ARG A 641 28.74 -15.18 17.44
C ARG A 641 28.68 -14.97 18.97
N GLY A 642 29.01 -16.01 19.76
CA GLY A 642 29.02 -15.93 21.22
C GLY A 642 27.69 -16.26 21.91
N GLY A 643 26.73 -16.87 21.21
CA GLY A 643 25.52 -17.43 21.82
C GLY A 643 25.85 -18.45 22.92
N TYR A 644 25.13 -18.40 24.04
CA TYR A 644 25.45 -19.22 25.23
C TYR A 644 24.24 -19.56 26.11
N LEU A 645 23.05 -19.05 25.80
CA LEU A 645 21.87 -19.29 26.64
C LEU A 645 21.36 -20.73 26.47
N PRO A 646 20.81 -21.36 27.52
CA PRO A 646 20.23 -22.72 27.47
C PRO A 646 18.88 -22.78 26.72
N VAL A 647 18.75 -22.05 25.61
CA VAL A 647 17.51 -21.87 24.84
C VAL A 647 16.96 -23.17 24.26
N LEU A 648 17.82 -24.14 23.95
CA LEU A 648 17.38 -25.49 23.56
C LEU A 648 16.66 -26.23 24.71
N ALA A 649 16.99 -25.96 25.97
CA ALA A 649 16.25 -26.52 27.11
C ALA A 649 14.85 -25.88 27.22
N VAL A 650 14.73 -24.57 26.94
CA VAL A 650 13.43 -23.87 26.86
C VAL A 650 12.58 -24.43 25.71
N LEU A 651 13.17 -24.59 24.53
CA LEU A 651 12.50 -25.21 23.39
C LEU A 651 12.05 -26.65 23.66
N ARG A 652 12.86 -27.46 24.35
CA ARG A 652 12.44 -28.81 24.76
C ARG A 652 11.29 -28.76 25.77
N ALA A 653 11.37 -27.90 26.79
CA ALA A 653 10.29 -27.74 27.77
C ALA A 653 8.96 -27.29 27.14
N ILE A 654 8.99 -26.49 26.07
CA ILE A 654 7.78 -26.02 25.38
C ILE A 654 7.31 -27.01 24.29
N CYS A 655 8.20 -27.44 23.41
CA CYS A 655 7.85 -28.13 22.16
C CYS A 655 7.99 -29.67 22.21
N ASN A 656 8.71 -30.26 23.18
CA ASN A 656 8.62 -31.71 23.35
C ASN A 656 7.20 -32.10 23.80
N GLY A 657 6.75 -33.31 23.47
CA GLY A 657 5.46 -33.81 23.96
C GLY A 657 5.49 -34.11 25.46
N ARG A 658 4.30 -34.36 26.03
CA ARG A 658 4.10 -34.61 27.47
C ARG A 658 4.81 -35.89 27.93
N GLU A 659 4.86 -36.90 27.07
CA GLU A 659 5.61 -38.14 27.23
C GLU A 659 7.13 -37.93 27.30
N SER A 660 7.62 -36.86 26.68
CA SER A 660 9.03 -36.43 26.65
C SER A 660 9.32 -35.27 27.62
N GLY A 661 8.43 -35.04 28.60
CA GLY A 661 8.59 -34.04 29.65
C GLY A 661 8.37 -32.57 29.25
N GLY A 662 7.82 -32.31 28.05
CA GLY A 662 7.50 -30.96 27.56
C GLY A 662 6.00 -30.62 27.57
N LEU A 663 5.63 -29.40 27.15
CA LEU A 663 4.24 -28.94 27.10
C LEU A 663 3.43 -29.50 25.92
N GLY A 664 4.08 -29.88 24.82
CA GLY A 664 3.44 -30.36 23.59
C GLY A 664 3.04 -29.27 22.60
N TYR A 665 3.64 -28.08 22.65
CA TYR A 665 3.27 -26.96 21.77
C TYR A 665 3.53 -27.24 20.28
N ARG A 666 2.60 -26.82 19.40
CA ARG A 666 2.58 -27.08 17.94
C ARG A 666 1.98 -25.89 17.16
N GLY A 667 2.56 -24.70 17.30
CA GLY A 667 2.10 -23.50 16.61
C GLY A 667 3.25 -22.66 16.05
N TRP A 668 3.08 -21.33 16.04
CA TRP A 668 4.04 -20.39 15.48
C TRP A 668 5.28 -20.20 16.37
N ILE A 669 6.45 -20.27 15.74
CA ILE A 669 7.77 -20.05 16.33
C ILE A 669 8.43 -18.87 15.62
N SER A 670 8.41 -17.68 16.24
CA SER A 670 9.11 -16.49 15.76
C SER A 670 10.55 -16.42 16.31
N MET A 671 11.42 -15.55 15.78
CA MET A 671 12.80 -15.37 16.24
C MET A 671 13.13 -13.90 16.55
N GLU A 672 12.64 -13.37 17.68
CA GLU A 672 12.66 -11.92 18.00
C GLU A 672 14.07 -11.30 18.18
N LEU A 673 14.77 -11.03 17.08
CA LEU A 673 16.12 -10.51 17.10
C LEU A 673 16.18 -8.99 17.37
N PHE A 674 16.82 -8.61 18.47
CA PHE A 674 17.31 -7.24 18.70
C PHE A 674 18.84 -7.24 18.84
N ASN A 675 19.54 -6.99 17.74
CA ASN A 675 21.00 -6.94 17.67
C ASN A 675 21.48 -5.62 17.07
N ARG A 676 22.64 -5.12 17.50
CA ARG A 676 23.28 -3.92 16.95
C ARG A 676 23.58 -3.98 15.44
N SER A 677 23.78 -5.17 14.88
CA SER A 677 23.89 -5.37 13.41
C SER A 677 22.63 -4.94 12.62
N LEU A 678 21.46 -4.89 13.29
CA LEU A 678 20.21 -4.36 12.70
C LEU A 678 20.18 -2.83 12.59
N LEU A 679 21.26 -2.13 12.96
CA LEU A 679 21.45 -0.69 12.80
C LEU A 679 22.41 -0.34 11.65
N GLU A 680 23.01 -1.33 10.99
CA GLU A 680 23.87 -1.09 9.83
C GLU A 680 23.02 -0.63 8.63
N GLU A 681 23.28 0.57 8.09
CA GLU A 681 22.56 1.17 6.94
C GLU A 681 22.87 0.49 5.58
N ARG A 682 23.61 -0.62 5.61
CA ARG A 682 24.03 -1.40 4.44
C ARG A 682 22.83 -2.12 3.82
N GLU A 683 22.53 -1.84 2.54
CA GLU A 683 21.39 -2.38 1.78
C GLU A 683 21.17 -3.90 1.90
N GLY A 684 22.25 -4.68 2.03
CA GLY A 684 22.19 -6.13 2.18
C GLY A 684 21.72 -6.67 3.55
N VAL A 685 21.58 -5.84 4.58
CA VAL A 685 21.31 -6.29 5.97
C VAL A 685 19.95 -7.01 6.14
N PRO A 686 18.82 -6.54 5.57
CA PRO A 686 17.56 -7.29 5.61
C PRO A 686 17.70 -8.71 5.07
N ARG A 687 18.41 -8.86 3.94
CA ARG A 687 18.67 -10.16 3.30
C ARG A 687 19.62 -11.03 4.14
N GLU A 688 20.72 -10.47 4.63
CA GLU A 688 21.66 -11.22 5.48
C GLU A 688 20.97 -11.81 6.70
N HIS A 689 20.09 -11.04 7.35
CA HIS A 689 19.36 -11.49 8.53
C HIS A 689 18.25 -12.50 8.21
N ALA A 690 17.54 -12.37 7.09
CA ALA A 690 16.61 -13.40 6.63
C ALA A 690 17.32 -14.74 6.32
N GLU A 691 18.49 -14.68 5.67
CA GLU A 691 19.29 -15.88 5.42
C GLU A 691 19.92 -16.47 6.70
N ARG A 692 20.31 -15.63 7.69
CA ARG A 692 20.78 -16.09 9.02
C ARG A 692 19.67 -16.81 9.78
N ALA A 693 18.44 -16.28 9.75
CA ALA A 693 17.28 -16.92 10.34
C ALA A 693 17.03 -18.32 9.76
N MET A 694 17.09 -18.48 8.44
CA MET A 694 16.90 -19.79 7.80
C MET A 694 18.00 -20.79 8.16
N ARG A 695 19.25 -20.34 8.29
CA ARG A 695 20.35 -21.17 8.80
C ARG A 695 20.14 -21.57 10.26
N SER A 696 19.61 -20.67 11.10
CA SER A 696 19.23 -20.96 12.48
C SER A 696 18.07 -21.96 12.54
N TRP A 697 17.03 -21.80 11.72
CA TRP A 697 15.89 -22.72 11.64
C TRP A 697 16.32 -24.15 11.27
N GLY A 698 17.26 -24.30 10.33
CA GLY A 698 17.88 -25.59 10.02
C GLY A 698 18.56 -26.22 11.24
N ARG A 699 19.43 -25.47 11.93
CA ARG A 699 20.12 -25.91 13.17
C ARG A 699 19.14 -26.24 14.31
N ILE A 700 18.02 -25.52 14.42
CA ILE A 700 16.94 -25.82 15.38
C ILE A 700 16.29 -27.16 15.01
N CYS A 701 15.95 -27.39 13.74
CA CYS A 701 15.30 -28.62 13.30
C CYS A 701 16.18 -29.85 13.52
N GLU A 702 17.48 -29.75 13.23
CA GLU A 702 18.49 -30.77 13.57
C GLU A 702 18.55 -31.01 15.09
N ALA A 703 18.80 -29.97 15.90
CA ALA A 703 18.93 -30.09 17.35
C ALA A 703 17.66 -30.58 18.07
N MET A 704 16.48 -30.35 17.48
CA MET A 704 15.18 -30.77 18.02
C MET A 704 14.64 -32.08 17.41
N GLY A 705 15.27 -32.63 16.37
CA GLY A 705 14.82 -33.85 15.68
C GLY A 705 13.55 -33.66 14.84
N TRP A 706 13.36 -32.47 14.24
CA TRP A 706 12.17 -32.10 13.45
C TRP A 706 12.36 -32.30 11.94
N GLU A 707 13.53 -32.76 11.50
CA GLU A 707 13.96 -32.87 10.09
C GLU A 707 12.91 -33.53 9.18
N GLY A 708 12.31 -34.63 9.63
CA GLY A 708 11.28 -35.38 8.90
C GLY A 708 9.97 -34.62 8.65
N ALA A 709 9.73 -33.50 9.33
CA ALA A 709 8.58 -32.62 9.09
C ALA A 709 8.87 -31.47 8.11
N VAL A 710 10.15 -31.17 7.83
CA VAL A 710 10.55 -30.03 6.97
C VAL A 710 10.54 -30.42 5.49
N VAL A 711 10.81 -31.69 5.17
CA VAL A 711 10.93 -32.20 3.79
C VAL A 711 9.68 -31.96 2.93
N SER A 712 8.50 -31.92 3.55
CA SER A 712 7.21 -31.91 2.85
C SER A 712 6.93 -30.64 2.04
N GLN A 713 7.52 -29.48 2.41
CA GLN A 713 7.29 -28.24 1.66
C GLN A 713 8.14 -28.11 0.39
N ASN A 714 9.28 -28.81 0.29
CA ASN A 714 10.11 -28.80 -0.93
C ASN A 714 9.66 -29.82 -2.00
N VAL A 715 8.75 -30.74 -1.66
CA VAL A 715 8.26 -31.80 -2.56
C VAL A 715 6.83 -31.54 -3.05
N ALA A 716 6.05 -30.70 -2.34
CA ALA A 716 4.67 -30.34 -2.71
C ALA A 716 4.55 -29.38 -3.92
N VAL A 717 5.39 -29.54 -4.93
CA VAL A 717 5.24 -29.00 -6.29
C VAL A 717 5.25 -30.14 -7.33
N GLU A 718 4.77 -31.32 -6.92
CA GLU A 718 4.35 -32.33 -7.89
C GLU A 718 3.19 -31.77 -8.73
N ARG A 719 3.47 -31.58 -10.02
CA ARG A 719 2.45 -31.27 -11.03
C ARG A 719 1.51 -32.46 -11.12
N GLU A 720 0.20 -32.24 -11.14
CA GLU A 720 -0.77 -33.27 -11.55
C GLU A 720 -0.58 -33.59 -13.05
N GLY A 721 0.37 -34.48 -13.32
CA GLY A 721 0.73 -34.91 -14.67
C GLY A 721 -0.21 -35.98 -15.19
N GLY A 722 -1.20 -35.57 -15.98
CA GLY A 722 -1.76 -36.46 -17.00
C GLY A 722 -0.64 -36.98 -17.93
N PRO A 723 -0.76 -38.20 -18.50
CA PRO A 723 0.33 -38.82 -19.24
C PRO A 723 0.73 -38.01 -20.47
N ALA A 724 2.04 -37.89 -20.70
CA ALA A 724 2.58 -36.98 -21.70
C ALA A 724 2.46 -37.50 -23.13
N GLU A 725 1.80 -36.73 -24.00
CA GLU A 725 2.13 -36.72 -25.43
C GLU A 725 3.29 -35.76 -25.70
N ARG A 726 4.20 -36.14 -26.60
CA ARG A 726 5.29 -35.27 -27.05
C ARG A 726 4.79 -34.36 -28.16
N VAL A 727 4.92 -33.04 -27.96
CA VAL A 727 4.92 -32.08 -29.06
C VAL A 727 6.16 -31.19 -28.91
N GLU A 728 7.10 -31.32 -29.84
CA GLU A 728 8.16 -30.32 -30.00
C GLU A 728 7.55 -29.04 -30.57
N VAL A 729 7.79 -27.90 -29.93
CA VAL A 729 7.43 -26.59 -30.49
C VAL A 729 8.71 -25.77 -30.63
N SER A 730 9.24 -25.73 -31.85
CA SER A 730 10.27 -24.76 -32.23
C SER A 730 9.63 -23.40 -32.49
N ALA A 731 10.28 -22.35 -31.95
CA ALA A 731 10.24 -20.95 -32.36
C ALA A 731 8.98 -20.43 -33.11
N ARG A 732 8.07 -19.78 -32.37
CA ARG A 732 7.28 -18.60 -32.82
C ARG A 732 6.62 -17.92 -31.63
N LEU A 733 6.41 -16.60 -31.74
CA LEU A 733 5.88 -15.68 -30.72
C LEU A 733 6.75 -15.60 -29.46
#